data_AF-F7IYU6-F1
#
_entry.id   AF-F7IYU6-F1
#
_cell.length_a   1.000
_cell.length_b   1.000
_cell.length_c   1.000
_cell.angle_alpha   90.00
_cell.angle_beta   90.00
_cell.angle_gamma   90.00
#
_symmetry.space_group_name_H-M   'P 1'
#
loop_
_entity.id
_entity.type
_entity.pdbx_description
1 polymer ?
#
loop_
_entity_poly.entity_id
_entity_poly.type
_entity_poly.pdbx_seq_one_letter_code
_entity_poly.pdbx_strand_id
1 'polypeptide(L)'
;MHLRSLLPSALIVSLCCSTWASMIKLNGGGYEDIVIAIHPNVTEDPKIIENIQNMVKEANQYLFNATKQRLFIKSAKILIPQKWSKNNYPKPKTETYDKADVIIAENHRKFGDDPYTLQYGRCGEPGRYIHLTPDFLVDDKMISVYGPRGRVFVHEWAHLRWGVFDEYNHDKPFYFAGNGKVEATRCSADIIGTYTKQNCQGNQCACLFDQQTGLYEDGCVFVPETYQFVKESIMYLQALPSVSEFCDSKHNREAPTLQNRMCDSRSTWDVIKNSTDITSTAPRADFNIPVPSFSVLQYSERVVSLVLDVSGSMSASNRIGRQLQAAELFVLQIIENGAHLGIVKFSSSASVVSPLVKIHSQLERDKLKSLLPKTAGGGTHICDGIRAGIGVNKKFDGSSFGTEIVLLTDGEDNFDTSLCFKDITDSGAIIHVIALGPNAAKELEVIANMTGGLRFNALDKVEANELIDAFSGIHSGNGEIIQQAIQLESTGSVVKPNGCFVGAVFIDNSVGNETFFLVTWESALPDLNIEDPKRKQYYTADFTTDTTARSSRLGIPGTAEIGVWYYTFCNKYKLEQAITITVTSKPSNVDISPITVSAHMNQDTNNYPHPMVVYASVNQGLLPVIGAKVTAAVQPPTGTPVDLDLLDNGSGADIVKNDGVYSRYFKDYNGNGRYSLKVRIASNKNSTRLALPRSRALYIPGYLENGEVTLNPPRPVINDEELNLGEFSRTASGGSFVVSDVPTGPLPDIYKPEKVTDLEANIEEDTIVLAWTATGDDLDQGTVSRYDLRMSDSPEELRRNFDSCTSVNISNFVPQEAGAQENFTFVPKDIVIANGTILYFALVALDKVPQKSDLSNIAQAALLIPPTPAPTTVQPLPASTTVQKTPAPTTVLPPSSGKLDITILAAIICSAVIIICLIVSITVCIVSCTKKKTNPELRL
;
A
#
# COMPACT_ATOMS: atom_id res chain seq x y z
N MET A 1 10.14 -49.53 31.90
CA MET A 1 11.32 -49.17 31.08
C MET A 1 10.79 -48.43 29.86
N HIS A 2 11.30 -47.24 29.58
CA HIS A 2 10.87 -46.24 28.57
C HIS A 2 9.52 -45.53 28.76
N LEU A 3 9.58 -44.38 29.43
CA LEU A 3 8.71 -43.23 29.17
C LEU A 3 9.60 -41.97 29.16
N ARG A 4 10.04 -41.54 27.97
CA ARG A 4 10.65 -40.23 27.70
C ARG A 4 10.51 -39.92 26.21
N SER A 5 9.54 -39.07 25.85
CA SER A 5 9.65 -38.04 24.80
C SER A 5 8.25 -37.48 24.49
N LEU A 6 7.87 -36.43 25.21
CA LEU A 6 6.88 -35.46 24.74
C LEU A 6 7.53 -34.09 24.90
N LEU A 7 7.39 -33.27 23.84
CA LEU A 7 7.97 -31.94 23.56
C LEU A 7 9.31 -31.95 22.79
N PRO A 8 9.45 -31.14 21.72
CA PRO A 8 8.80 -29.83 21.54
C PRO A 8 7.91 -29.71 20.29
N SER A 9 6.69 -29.21 20.49
CA SER A 9 5.81 -28.70 19.42
C SER A 9 5.19 -27.39 19.95
N ALA A 10 6.00 -26.35 20.04
CA ALA A 10 5.54 -25.01 20.36
C ALA A 10 6.53 -23.98 19.79
N LEU A 11 5.98 -22.87 19.30
CA LEU A 11 6.61 -21.78 18.56
C LEU A 11 6.90 -22.01 17.06
N ILE A 12 5.83 -22.15 16.29
CA ILE A 12 5.64 -21.31 15.09
C ILE A 12 4.22 -20.76 15.17
N VAL A 13 4.04 -19.67 15.92
CA VAL A 13 2.93 -18.75 15.68
C VAL A 13 3.53 -17.69 14.76
N SER A 14 3.53 -17.96 13.47
CA SER A 14 3.74 -16.92 12.46
C SER A 14 2.42 -16.14 12.42
N LEU A 15 2.48 -14.86 12.79
CA LEU A 15 1.39 -13.94 12.52
C LEU A 15 1.11 -13.97 11.02
N CYS A 16 -0.05 -14.51 10.65
CA CYS A 16 -0.68 -14.25 9.36
C CYS A 16 -1.02 -12.76 9.31
N CYS A 17 -0.24 -11.98 8.58
CA CYS A 17 -0.67 -10.67 8.10
C CYS A 17 0.07 -10.35 6.80
N SER A 18 -0.71 -9.87 5.83
CA SER A 18 -0.36 -9.54 4.44
C SER A 18 -0.22 -10.72 3.48
N THR A 19 -0.88 -10.59 2.32
CA THR A 19 -0.67 -11.41 1.11
C THR A 19 0.70 -11.15 0.46
N TRP A 20 1.49 -10.26 1.07
CA TRP A 20 2.80 -9.79 0.65
C TRP A 20 3.77 -10.02 1.82
N ALA A 21 4.09 -11.28 2.11
CA ALA A 21 5.07 -11.61 3.13
C ALA A 21 6.43 -10.99 2.75
N SER A 22 6.75 -9.83 3.32
CA SER A 22 8.08 -9.24 3.25
C SER A 22 9.08 -10.29 3.74
N MET A 23 10.17 -10.47 2.99
CA MET A 23 11.21 -11.45 3.34
C MET A 23 12.09 -10.98 4.52
N ILE A 24 11.84 -9.78 5.04
CA ILE A 24 12.58 -9.20 6.15
C ILE A 24 12.41 -10.07 7.40
N LYS A 25 13.55 -10.55 7.92
CA LYS A 25 13.61 -11.26 9.19
C LYS A 25 14.22 -10.35 10.25
N LEU A 26 13.72 -10.43 11.47
CA LEU A 26 14.31 -9.75 12.62
C LEU A 26 14.98 -10.77 13.53
N ASN A 27 16.30 -10.65 13.70
CA ASN A 27 17.08 -11.56 14.54
C ASN A 27 17.99 -10.79 15.50
N GLY A 28 17.71 -10.87 16.81
CA GLY A 28 18.49 -10.18 17.84
C GLY A 28 18.59 -8.67 17.63
N GLY A 29 17.51 -8.05 17.09
CA GLY A 29 17.44 -6.64 16.73
C GLY A 29 18.01 -6.27 15.34
N GLY A 30 18.64 -7.22 14.64
CA GLY A 30 19.15 -6.98 13.29
C GLY A 30 18.16 -7.41 12.21
N TYR A 31 17.79 -6.49 11.32
CA TYR A 31 17.03 -6.79 10.11
C TYR A 31 17.92 -7.52 9.09
N GLU A 32 17.45 -8.67 8.61
CA GLU A 32 18.11 -9.52 7.63
C GLU A 32 17.24 -9.66 6.39
N ASP A 33 17.88 -9.92 5.25
CA ASP A 33 17.24 -10.22 3.97
C ASP A 33 16.39 -9.07 3.38
N ILE A 34 16.71 -7.81 3.67
CA ILE A 34 16.08 -6.64 3.01
C ILE A 34 16.35 -6.71 1.51
N VAL A 35 15.33 -6.58 0.68
CA VAL A 35 15.45 -6.66 -0.78
C VAL A 35 15.31 -5.28 -1.41
N ILE A 36 16.36 -4.82 -2.09
CA ILE A 36 16.41 -3.57 -2.85
C ILE A 36 16.52 -3.93 -4.33
N ALA A 37 15.50 -3.63 -5.14
CA ALA A 37 15.45 -4.03 -6.55
C ALA A 37 15.51 -2.84 -7.50
N ILE A 38 16.42 -2.91 -8.47
CA ILE A 38 16.55 -1.90 -9.52
C ILE A 38 15.71 -2.33 -10.72
N HIS A 39 14.84 -1.44 -11.18
CA HIS A 39 13.90 -1.69 -12.27
C HIS A 39 14.63 -1.94 -13.60
N PRO A 40 14.16 -2.88 -14.48
CA PRO A 40 14.84 -3.24 -15.72
C PRO A 40 15.10 -2.10 -16.72
N ASN A 41 14.32 -1.00 -16.63
CA ASN A 41 14.48 0.17 -17.50
C ASN A 41 15.51 1.18 -16.99
N VAL A 42 16.02 1.04 -15.76
CA VAL A 42 17.04 1.95 -15.22
C VAL A 42 18.37 1.72 -15.93
N THR A 43 18.92 2.81 -16.46
CA THR A 43 20.23 2.81 -17.13
C THR A 43 21.34 2.45 -16.14
N GLU A 44 22.31 1.64 -16.57
CA GLU A 44 23.44 1.22 -15.73
C GLU A 44 24.32 2.41 -15.34
N ASP A 45 24.39 2.70 -14.04
CA ASP A 45 25.36 3.61 -13.43
C ASP A 45 26.01 2.92 -12.22
N PRO A 46 27.35 2.74 -12.20
CA PRO A 46 28.04 2.09 -11.09
C PRO A 46 27.83 2.80 -9.74
N LYS A 47 27.55 4.10 -9.72
CA LYS A 47 27.28 4.86 -8.49
C LYS A 47 26.01 4.43 -7.79
N ILE A 48 25.02 3.89 -8.50
CA ILE A 48 23.74 3.48 -7.90
C ILE A 48 23.98 2.42 -6.82
N ILE A 49 24.74 1.36 -7.13
CA ILE A 49 25.01 0.27 -6.17
C ILE A 49 25.82 0.80 -4.98
N GLU A 50 26.84 1.61 -5.24
CA GLU A 50 27.67 2.21 -4.19
C GLU A 50 26.83 3.10 -3.25
N ASN A 51 25.98 3.97 -3.81
CA ASN A 51 25.18 4.90 -3.04
C ASN A 51 24.05 4.20 -2.28
N ILE A 52 23.48 3.11 -2.81
CA ILE A 52 22.58 2.23 -2.05
C ILE A 52 23.30 1.68 -0.81
N GLN A 53 24.51 1.13 -0.97
CA GLN A 53 25.28 0.59 0.14
C GLN A 53 25.62 1.66 1.18
N ASN A 54 26.03 2.85 0.74
CA ASN A 54 26.36 3.97 1.63
C ASN A 54 25.12 4.48 2.38
N MET A 55 23.99 4.64 1.69
CA MET A 55 22.70 4.99 2.29
C MET A 55 22.29 4.00 3.38
N VAL A 56 22.36 2.69 3.11
CA VAL A 56 22.01 1.65 4.09
C VAL A 56 22.97 1.63 5.28
N LYS A 57 24.28 1.84 5.05
CA LYS A 57 25.28 1.96 6.14
C LYS A 57 25.01 3.16 7.03
N GLU A 58 24.65 4.31 6.45
CA GLU A 58 24.28 5.52 7.18
C GLU A 58 22.98 5.30 7.98
N ALA A 59 21.96 4.76 7.32
CA ALA A 59 20.67 4.43 7.93
C ALA A 59 20.81 3.47 9.11
N ASN A 60 21.72 2.50 9.04
CA ASN A 60 21.96 1.51 10.09
C ASN A 60 22.21 2.15 11.46
N GLN A 61 23.15 3.11 11.52
CA GLN A 61 23.47 3.80 12.78
C GLN A 61 22.36 4.75 13.21
N TYR A 62 21.73 5.44 12.26
CA TYR A 62 20.66 6.38 12.54
C TYR A 62 19.43 5.68 13.12
N LEU A 63 19.01 4.55 12.51
CA LEU A 63 17.92 3.69 12.97
C LEU A 63 18.17 3.14 14.38
N PHE A 64 19.40 2.70 14.65
CA PHE A 64 19.76 2.17 15.97
C PHE A 64 19.62 3.22 17.07
N ASN A 65 20.07 4.44 16.80
CA ASN A 65 19.90 5.55 17.74
C ASN A 65 18.42 5.92 17.90
N ALA A 66 17.69 6.07 16.80
CA ALA A 66 16.28 6.46 16.78
C ALA A 66 15.37 5.45 17.51
N THR A 67 15.74 4.16 17.50
CA THR A 67 14.98 3.08 18.16
C THR A 67 15.43 2.80 19.60
N LYS A 68 16.13 3.76 20.23
CA LYS A 68 16.62 3.64 21.61
C LYS A 68 17.52 2.39 21.78
N GLN A 69 18.45 2.20 20.83
CA GLN A 69 19.48 1.14 20.80
C GLN A 69 18.93 -0.28 20.64
N ARG A 70 17.89 -0.46 19.82
CA ARG A 70 17.25 -1.77 19.64
C ARG A 70 17.48 -2.34 18.25
N LEU A 71 17.12 -1.59 17.22
CA LEU A 71 16.98 -2.11 15.86
C LEU A 71 18.06 -1.57 14.95
N PHE A 72 18.62 -2.44 14.11
CA PHE A 72 19.68 -2.10 13.17
C PHE A 72 19.57 -2.98 11.92
N ILE A 73 20.30 -2.66 10.86
CA ILE A 73 20.32 -3.40 9.59
C ILE A 73 21.55 -4.32 9.56
N LYS A 74 21.33 -5.61 9.34
CA LYS A 74 22.38 -6.64 9.31
C LYS A 74 22.72 -7.11 7.89
N SER A 75 21.73 -7.25 7.02
CA SER A 75 21.99 -7.61 5.62
C SER A 75 20.95 -7.04 4.65
N ALA A 76 21.42 -6.72 3.44
CA ALA A 76 20.59 -6.31 2.31
C ALA A 76 21.02 -7.04 1.03
N LYS A 77 20.05 -7.38 0.18
CA LYS A 77 20.22 -7.97 -1.14
C LYS A 77 19.85 -6.92 -2.19
N ILE A 78 20.75 -6.68 -3.14
CA ILE A 78 20.55 -5.72 -4.22
C ILE A 78 20.29 -6.51 -5.51
N LEU A 79 19.07 -6.46 -6.03
CA LEU A 79 18.70 -7.10 -7.29
C LEU A 79 18.98 -6.14 -8.45
N ILE A 80 19.85 -6.56 -9.37
CA ILE A 80 20.23 -5.76 -10.54
C ILE A 80 19.60 -6.32 -11.83
N PRO A 81 19.29 -5.47 -12.83
CA PRO A 81 18.72 -5.90 -14.09
C PRO A 81 19.58 -6.91 -14.86
N GLN A 82 18.91 -7.77 -15.63
CA GLN A 82 19.59 -8.70 -16.54
C GLN A 82 20.43 -7.97 -17.61
N LYS A 83 20.03 -6.76 -18.01
CA LYS A 83 20.70 -5.96 -19.06
C LYS A 83 22.03 -5.36 -18.62
N TRP A 84 22.23 -5.18 -17.32
CA TRP A 84 23.47 -4.62 -16.78
C TRP A 84 24.63 -5.59 -16.99
N SER A 85 25.84 -5.06 -17.01
CA SER A 85 27.07 -5.81 -17.27
C SER A 85 27.23 -7.00 -16.31
N LYS A 86 27.48 -8.19 -16.86
CA LYS A 86 27.61 -9.44 -16.07
C LYS A 86 28.94 -9.47 -15.31
N ASN A 87 28.89 -9.47 -13.97
CA ASN A 87 30.09 -9.59 -13.11
C ASN A 87 30.04 -10.81 -12.17
N ASN A 88 29.71 -12.00 -12.71
CA ASN A 88 29.62 -13.26 -11.94
C ASN A 88 28.74 -13.18 -10.68
N TYR A 89 27.73 -12.30 -10.67
CA TYR A 89 26.78 -12.21 -9.57
C TYR A 89 25.95 -13.50 -9.47
N PRO A 90 25.66 -13.98 -8.25
CA PRO A 90 24.74 -15.09 -8.06
C PRO A 90 23.32 -14.70 -8.48
N LYS A 91 22.52 -15.72 -8.82
CA LYS A 91 21.11 -15.54 -9.16
C LYS A 91 20.26 -15.38 -7.90
N PRO A 92 19.15 -14.62 -7.97
CA PRO A 92 18.13 -14.66 -6.92
C PRO A 92 17.51 -16.05 -6.83
N LYS A 93 17.01 -16.37 -5.63
CA LYS A 93 16.23 -17.59 -5.35
C LYS A 93 14.75 -17.26 -5.48
N THR A 94 14.17 -16.69 -4.43
CA THR A 94 12.75 -16.30 -4.37
C THR A 94 12.59 -14.78 -4.42
N GLU A 95 13.70 -14.03 -4.49
CA GLU A 95 13.69 -12.58 -4.56
C GLU A 95 13.24 -12.10 -5.95
N THR A 96 12.23 -11.22 -5.99
CA THR A 96 11.62 -10.67 -7.20
C THR A 96 11.37 -9.17 -7.06
N TYR A 97 11.32 -8.45 -8.17
CA TYR A 97 11.09 -7.00 -8.19
C TYR A 97 9.75 -6.62 -7.55
N ASP A 98 8.66 -7.31 -7.91
CA ASP A 98 7.31 -7.02 -7.39
C ASP A 98 7.16 -7.21 -5.87
N LYS A 99 8.12 -7.91 -5.24
CA LYS A 99 8.13 -8.22 -3.80
C LYS A 99 9.29 -7.56 -3.07
N ALA A 100 9.98 -6.62 -3.70
CA ALA A 100 11.08 -5.90 -3.09
C ALA A 100 10.56 -4.90 -2.04
N ASP A 101 11.29 -4.77 -0.94
CA ASP A 101 10.98 -3.79 0.12
C ASP A 101 11.30 -2.36 -0.35
N VAL A 102 12.29 -2.24 -1.24
CA VAL A 102 12.72 -0.97 -1.85
C VAL A 102 12.86 -1.16 -3.35
N ILE A 103 12.23 -0.31 -4.13
CA ILE A 103 12.38 -0.27 -5.59
C ILE A 103 13.13 0.98 -6.02
N ILE A 104 14.07 0.81 -6.94
CA ILE A 104 14.74 1.90 -7.65
C ILE A 104 14.19 1.93 -9.06
N ALA A 105 13.42 2.97 -9.38
CA ALA A 105 12.79 3.11 -10.69
C ALA A 105 12.86 4.56 -11.16
N GLU A 106 12.90 4.77 -12.47
CA GLU A 106 12.84 6.13 -13.01
C GLU A 106 11.51 6.78 -12.60
N ASN A 107 11.57 8.05 -12.21
CA ASN A 107 10.34 8.81 -12.19
C ASN A 107 9.84 9.03 -13.62
N HIS A 108 8.54 9.19 -13.78
CA HIS A 108 8.01 9.70 -15.02
C HIS A 108 8.49 11.15 -15.18
N ARG A 109 9.30 11.42 -16.23
CA ARG A 109 10.21 12.57 -16.49
C ARG A 109 9.76 14.00 -16.15
N LYS A 110 8.53 14.21 -15.67
CA LYS A 110 7.90 15.50 -15.37
C LYS A 110 7.60 15.74 -13.90
N PHE A 111 7.73 14.73 -13.02
CA PHE A 111 7.12 14.78 -11.67
C PHE A 111 8.11 14.81 -10.48
N GLY A 112 9.42 15.00 -10.71
CA GLY A 112 10.46 15.17 -9.68
C GLY A 112 11.00 13.89 -9.00
N ASP A 113 12.10 13.99 -8.25
CA ASP A 113 12.80 12.82 -7.68
C ASP A 113 12.40 12.50 -6.24
N ASP A 114 11.10 12.57 -5.98
CA ASP A 114 10.52 12.42 -4.65
C ASP A 114 10.65 10.97 -4.11
N PRO A 115 11.35 10.75 -3.00
CA PRO A 115 11.23 9.52 -2.22
C PRO A 115 9.83 9.39 -1.64
N TYR A 116 9.27 8.19 -1.65
CA TYR A 116 7.99 7.91 -0.99
C TYR A 116 7.86 6.44 -0.60
N THR A 117 6.92 6.17 0.30
CA THR A 117 6.48 4.81 0.63
C THR A 117 5.04 4.64 0.19
N LEU A 118 4.76 3.59 -0.59
CA LEU A 118 3.39 3.23 -0.92
C LEU A 118 2.76 2.52 0.29
N GLN A 119 1.91 3.22 1.03
CA GLN A 119 1.25 2.72 2.23
C GLN A 119 -0.24 3.05 2.19
N TYR A 120 -1.05 2.01 2.06
CA TYR A 120 -2.53 2.04 2.12
C TYR A 120 -3.06 1.25 3.34
N GLY A 121 -2.17 0.81 4.22
CA GLY A 121 -2.50 0.16 5.49
C GLY A 121 -2.80 1.16 6.61
N ARG A 122 -3.64 0.76 7.56
CA ARG A 122 -4.03 1.57 8.73
C ARG A 122 -2.84 1.84 9.65
N CYS A 123 -3.07 2.67 10.68
CA CYS A 123 -2.05 2.95 11.68
C CYS A 123 -1.47 1.67 12.30
N GLY A 124 -0.16 1.49 12.21
CA GLY A 124 0.52 0.29 12.71
C GLY A 124 0.63 -0.85 11.69
N GLU A 125 0.01 -0.73 10.52
CA GLU A 125 0.08 -1.72 9.44
C GLU A 125 1.20 -1.39 8.46
N PRO A 126 2.08 -2.35 8.12
CA PRO A 126 3.18 -2.13 7.18
C PRO A 126 2.73 -1.58 5.82
N GLY A 127 3.56 -0.71 5.23
CA GLY A 127 3.46 -0.31 3.83
C GLY A 127 3.88 -1.42 2.86
N ARG A 128 3.77 -1.13 1.56
CA ARG A 128 4.06 -2.09 0.47
C ARG A 128 5.53 -2.07 0.03
N TYR A 129 6.04 -0.90 -0.34
CA TYR A 129 7.45 -0.70 -0.74
C TYR A 129 7.85 0.76 -0.60
N ILE A 130 9.16 0.99 -0.48
CA ILE A 130 9.79 2.32 -0.63
C ILE A 130 10.18 2.50 -2.10
N HIS A 131 9.87 3.64 -2.68
CA HIS A 131 10.30 4.03 -4.01
C HIS A 131 11.35 5.13 -3.94
N LEU A 132 12.47 4.92 -4.62
CA LEU A 132 13.54 5.90 -4.81
C LEU A 132 13.89 6.01 -6.30
N THR A 133 14.36 7.18 -6.73
CA THR A 133 14.80 7.37 -8.12
C THR A 133 16.32 7.20 -8.26
N PRO A 134 16.82 6.88 -9.48
CA PRO A 134 18.25 6.93 -9.77
C PRO A 134 18.88 8.29 -9.44
N ASP A 135 18.20 9.40 -9.77
CA ASP A 135 18.71 10.75 -9.55
C ASP A 135 18.71 11.11 -8.06
N PHE A 136 17.74 10.64 -7.26
CA PHE A 136 17.84 10.74 -5.79
C PHE A 136 19.13 10.11 -5.26
N LEU A 137 19.53 8.96 -5.82
CA LEU A 137 20.74 8.26 -5.41
C LEU A 137 22.03 8.92 -5.92
N VAL A 138 22.03 9.53 -7.12
CA VAL A 138 23.26 9.96 -7.80
C VAL A 138 23.47 11.49 -7.79
N ASP A 139 22.41 12.31 -7.79
CA ASP A 139 22.52 13.78 -7.74
C ASP A 139 22.60 14.28 -6.29
N ASP A 140 23.77 14.79 -5.89
CA ASP A 140 23.99 15.33 -4.56
C ASP A 140 23.22 16.62 -4.26
N LYS A 141 22.64 17.29 -5.27
CA LYS A 141 21.71 18.40 -5.02
C LYS A 141 20.49 17.96 -4.20
N MET A 142 20.08 16.69 -4.32
CA MET A 142 18.96 16.13 -3.57
C MET A 142 19.22 16.11 -2.06
N ILE A 143 20.49 16.12 -1.63
CA ILE A 143 20.85 16.20 -0.19
C ILE A 143 20.41 17.53 0.41
N SER A 144 20.52 18.65 -0.33
CA SER A 144 20.07 19.96 0.16
C SER A 144 18.55 20.05 0.29
N VAL A 145 17.82 19.24 -0.49
CA VAL A 145 16.36 19.26 -0.58
C VAL A 145 15.70 18.35 0.45
N TYR A 146 16.18 17.12 0.59
CA TYR A 146 15.57 16.10 1.47
C TYR A 146 16.41 15.76 2.70
N GLY A 147 17.68 16.18 2.71
CA GLY A 147 18.67 15.79 3.70
C GLY A 147 19.49 14.55 3.30
N PRO A 148 20.34 14.06 4.22
CA PRO A 148 21.16 12.87 3.99
C PRO A 148 20.33 11.63 3.66
N ARG A 149 20.78 10.86 2.66
CA ARG A 149 20.03 9.73 2.09
C ARG A 149 19.69 8.67 3.15
N GLY A 150 20.61 8.36 4.06
CA GLY A 150 20.34 7.38 5.12
C GLY A 150 19.24 7.81 6.10
N ARG A 151 19.07 9.12 6.32
CA ARG A 151 18.01 9.65 7.18
C ARG A 151 16.65 9.62 6.50
N VAL A 152 16.61 10.00 5.22
CA VAL A 152 15.41 9.85 4.38
C VAL A 152 15.00 8.38 4.32
N PHE A 153 15.95 7.47 4.16
CA PHE A 153 15.66 6.04 4.18
C PHE A 153 15.02 5.59 5.50
N VAL A 154 15.46 6.10 6.66
CA VAL A 154 14.85 5.75 7.96
C VAL A 154 13.45 6.34 8.13
N HIS A 155 13.19 7.53 7.57
CA HIS A 155 11.87 8.12 7.49
C HIS A 155 10.91 7.24 6.68
N GLU A 156 11.29 6.88 5.45
CA GLU A 156 10.51 5.96 4.59
C GLU A 156 10.39 4.55 5.18
N TRP A 157 11.44 4.06 5.84
CA TRP A 157 11.42 2.79 6.55
C TRP A 157 10.37 2.78 7.67
N ALA A 158 10.13 3.91 8.33
CA ALA A 158 9.14 3.97 9.40
C ALA A 158 7.71 3.81 8.85
N HIS A 159 7.41 4.44 7.71
CA HIS A 159 6.18 4.16 6.95
C HIS A 159 6.08 2.67 6.60
N LEU A 160 7.10 2.16 5.90
CA LEU A 160 7.10 0.79 5.40
C LEU A 160 6.91 -0.23 6.53
N ARG A 161 7.68 -0.12 7.62
CA ARG A 161 7.77 -1.18 8.62
C ARG A 161 6.74 -1.09 9.73
N TRP A 162 6.36 0.13 10.12
CA TRP A 162 5.52 0.35 11.31
C TRP A 162 4.21 1.05 11.01
N GLY A 163 3.93 1.41 9.75
CA GLY A 163 2.64 2.00 9.39
C GLY A 163 2.37 3.32 10.10
N VAL A 164 3.43 4.09 10.38
CA VAL A 164 3.28 5.47 10.89
C VAL A 164 3.07 6.44 9.74
N PHE A 165 2.63 7.65 10.04
CA PHE A 165 2.35 8.68 9.04
C PHE A 165 3.17 9.94 9.30
N ASP A 166 3.17 10.83 8.31
CA ASP A 166 3.86 12.11 8.39
C ASP A 166 3.30 12.99 9.49
N GLU A 167 4.20 13.70 10.14
CA GLU A 167 3.91 14.70 11.17
C GLU A 167 3.94 16.14 10.60
N TYR A 168 3.81 16.27 9.28
CA TYR A 168 3.51 17.50 8.53
C TYR A 168 2.25 17.30 7.67
N ASN A 169 1.76 18.38 7.07
CA ASN A 169 0.62 18.33 6.16
C ASN A 169 0.79 19.39 5.05
N HIS A 170 0.77 18.95 3.79
CA HIS A 170 0.91 19.84 2.63
C HIS A 170 -0.35 20.67 2.37
N ASP A 171 -1.53 20.12 2.65
CA ASP A 171 -2.82 20.81 2.44
C ASP A 171 -3.16 21.75 3.60
N LYS A 172 -2.65 21.46 4.81
CA LYS A 172 -2.79 22.28 6.02
C LYS A 172 -1.41 22.56 6.66
N PRO A 173 -0.55 23.36 6.01
CA PRO A 173 0.81 23.63 6.50
C PRO A 173 0.84 24.48 7.77
N PHE A 174 -0.24 25.22 8.04
CA PHE A 174 -0.43 26.02 9.24
C PHE A 174 -1.79 25.74 9.86
N TYR A 175 -1.91 25.92 11.17
CA TYR A 175 -3.14 25.75 11.92
C TYR A 175 -3.18 26.71 13.12
N PHE A 176 -4.38 26.89 13.69
CA PHE A 176 -4.56 27.66 14.92
C PHE A 176 -4.34 26.77 16.14
N ALA A 177 -3.29 27.04 16.91
CA ALA A 177 -3.07 26.37 18.18
C ALA A 177 -4.02 26.93 19.25
N GLY A 178 -4.38 26.11 20.25
CA GLY A 178 -5.24 26.50 21.37
C GLY A 178 -4.69 27.66 22.21
N ASN A 179 -3.42 28.02 22.02
CA ASN A 179 -2.78 29.20 22.59
C ASN A 179 -3.12 30.52 21.86
N GLY A 180 -3.93 30.48 20.80
CA GLY A 180 -4.37 31.63 20.02
C GLY A 180 -3.37 32.12 18.97
N LYS A 181 -2.33 31.33 18.64
CA LYS A 181 -1.32 31.65 17.62
C LYS A 181 -1.45 30.73 16.40
N VAL A 182 -1.03 31.24 15.25
CA VAL A 182 -0.83 30.43 14.05
C VAL A 182 0.53 29.74 14.16
N GLU A 183 0.51 28.41 14.03
CA GLU A 183 1.72 27.58 14.07
C GLU A 183 1.83 26.72 12.82
N ALA A 184 3.07 26.40 12.44
CA ALA A 184 3.33 25.38 11.42
C ALA A 184 2.89 24.00 11.92
N THR A 185 2.27 23.21 11.04
CA THR A 185 1.86 21.83 11.32
C THR A 185 3.10 20.95 11.50
N ARG A 186 3.36 20.55 12.74
CA ARG A 186 4.55 19.78 13.14
C ARG A 186 4.33 19.06 14.45
N CYS A 187 5.09 18.00 14.69
CA CYS A 187 5.00 17.27 15.94
C CYS A 187 5.47 18.06 17.17
N SER A 188 6.65 18.68 17.08
CA SER A 188 7.23 19.44 18.20
C SER A 188 7.26 20.93 17.86
N ALA A 189 6.52 21.72 18.64
CA ALA A 189 6.52 23.18 18.53
C ALA A 189 7.87 23.81 18.94
N ASP A 190 8.78 23.03 19.52
CA ASP A 190 10.11 23.50 19.91
C ASP A 190 11.04 23.70 18.72
N ILE A 191 10.74 23.10 17.55
CA ILE A 191 11.55 23.35 16.35
C ILE A 191 11.44 24.84 16.01
N ILE A 192 12.56 25.56 16.05
CA ILE A 192 12.57 27.00 15.78
C ILE A 192 12.86 27.28 14.32
N GLY A 193 12.37 28.41 13.83
CA GLY A 193 12.46 28.83 12.44
C GLY A 193 11.69 30.12 12.18
N THR A 194 11.58 30.50 10.91
CA THR A 194 10.90 31.72 10.47
C THR A 194 9.87 31.43 9.38
N TYR A 195 8.85 32.27 9.28
CA TYR A 195 7.82 32.20 8.24
C TYR A 195 8.20 33.14 7.09
N THR A 196 8.33 32.61 5.88
CA THR A 196 8.77 33.37 4.71
C THR A 196 7.99 32.96 3.47
N LYS A 197 7.97 33.84 2.47
CA LYS A 197 7.33 33.57 1.17
C LYS A 197 8.30 32.90 0.20
N GLN A 198 7.90 31.78 -0.39
CA GLN A 198 8.77 30.91 -1.20
C GLN A 198 9.34 31.56 -2.48
N ASN A 199 8.74 32.65 -2.97
CA ASN A 199 9.13 33.34 -4.22
C ASN A 199 9.57 34.81 -4.03
N CYS A 200 10.06 35.18 -2.85
CA CYS A 200 10.42 36.56 -2.57
C CYS A 200 11.79 36.97 -3.16
N GLN A 201 11.83 38.03 -3.98
CA GLN A 201 13.04 38.78 -4.32
C GLN A 201 12.89 40.24 -3.81
N GLY A 202 13.58 40.60 -2.72
CA GLY A 202 13.58 41.97 -2.16
C GLY A 202 13.13 42.07 -0.69
N ASN A 203 12.94 43.29 -0.17
CA ASN A 203 12.74 43.58 1.27
C ASN A 203 11.32 43.27 1.85
N GLN A 204 10.44 42.55 1.14
CA GLN A 204 9.11 42.15 1.65
C GLN A 204 8.91 40.63 1.57
N CYS A 205 9.65 39.89 2.39
CA CYS A 205 9.56 38.42 2.47
C CYS A 205 8.79 37.90 3.70
N ALA A 206 8.11 38.77 4.44
CA ALA A 206 7.33 38.38 5.61
C ALA A 206 5.97 37.81 5.20
N CYS A 207 5.56 36.74 5.87
CA CYS A 207 4.24 36.15 5.71
C CYS A 207 3.15 37.02 6.34
N LEU A 208 2.11 37.32 5.55
CA LEU A 208 0.94 38.06 5.98
C LEU A 208 -0.23 37.11 6.27
N PHE A 209 -1.15 37.55 7.12
CA PHE A 209 -2.39 36.80 7.37
C PHE A 209 -3.41 37.07 6.27
N ASP A 210 -4.02 35.99 5.80
CA ASP A 210 -5.21 36.02 4.96
C ASP A 210 -6.41 36.47 5.80
N GLN A 211 -7.20 37.41 5.29
CA GLN A 211 -8.31 38.01 6.05
C GLN A 211 -9.55 37.12 6.13
N GLN A 212 -9.68 36.12 5.24
CA GLN A 212 -10.83 35.22 5.20
C GLN A 212 -10.61 34.03 6.13
N THR A 213 -9.41 33.47 6.12
CA THR A 213 -9.06 32.27 6.90
C THR A 213 -8.38 32.60 8.23
N GLY A 214 -7.76 33.77 8.35
CA GLY A 214 -6.93 34.17 9.48
C GLY A 214 -5.58 33.41 9.57
N LEU A 215 -5.31 32.48 8.66
CA LEU A 215 -4.03 31.78 8.53
C LEU A 215 -3.06 32.59 7.65
N TYR A 216 -1.83 32.08 7.45
CA TYR A 216 -0.90 32.72 6.51
C TYR A 216 -1.37 32.58 5.06
N GLU A 217 -1.10 33.60 4.24
CA GLU A 217 -1.41 33.61 2.81
C GLU A 217 -0.73 32.47 2.02
N ASP A 218 -1.30 32.11 0.87
CA ASP A 218 -0.74 31.11 -0.02
C ASP A 218 0.71 31.41 -0.42
N GLY A 219 1.55 30.37 -0.44
CA GLY A 219 2.98 30.46 -0.74
C GLY A 219 3.87 30.82 0.47
N CYS A 220 3.28 30.96 1.65
CA CYS A 220 4.02 31.00 2.91
C CYS A 220 4.51 29.63 3.35
N VAL A 221 5.74 29.58 3.84
CA VAL A 221 6.41 28.37 4.29
C VAL A 221 7.14 28.60 5.60
N PHE A 222 7.22 27.55 6.41
CA PHE A 222 8.07 27.53 7.60
C PHE A 222 9.49 27.08 7.21
N VAL A 223 10.48 27.93 7.47
CA VAL A 223 11.89 27.64 7.23
C VAL A 223 12.58 27.39 8.57
N PRO A 224 13.07 26.16 8.85
CA PRO A 224 13.71 25.84 10.11
C PRO A 224 15.10 26.48 10.23
N GLU A 225 15.52 26.78 11.46
CA GLU A 225 16.90 27.13 11.77
C GLU A 225 17.79 25.88 11.74
N THR A 226 18.90 25.91 10.98
CA THR A 226 19.74 24.71 10.80
C THR A 226 20.33 24.22 12.11
N TYR A 227 20.81 25.14 12.95
CA TYR A 227 21.52 24.83 14.18
C TYR A 227 20.62 24.99 15.41
N GLN A 228 20.03 23.87 15.83
CA GLN A 228 19.17 23.81 17.01
C GLN A 228 19.41 22.52 17.81
N PHE A 229 18.80 22.39 18.99
CA PHE A 229 19.01 21.25 19.90
C PHE A 229 17.84 20.25 19.92
N VAL A 230 16.77 20.54 19.17
CA VAL A 230 15.57 19.71 19.14
C VAL A 230 15.85 18.42 18.40
N LYS A 231 15.48 17.29 19.01
CA LYS A 231 15.76 15.95 18.49
C LYS A 231 14.59 15.28 17.78
N GLU A 232 13.38 15.75 18.03
CA GLU A 232 12.14 15.21 17.48
C GLU A 232 11.61 16.18 16.40
N SER A 233 11.15 15.76 15.23
CA SER A 233 10.79 14.38 14.85
C SER A 233 11.34 14.00 13.47
N ILE A 234 11.79 12.74 13.36
CA ILE A 234 12.15 12.07 12.10
C ILE A 234 10.99 12.09 11.09
N MET A 235 9.74 11.98 11.55
CA MET A 235 8.56 12.03 10.68
C MET A 235 8.14 13.46 10.29
N TYR A 236 8.96 14.46 10.60
CA TYR A 236 8.76 15.84 10.18
C TYR A 236 9.95 16.43 9.41
N LEU A 237 11.11 16.58 10.05
CA LEU A 237 12.27 17.28 9.46
C LEU A 237 13.55 16.47 9.68
N GLN A 238 13.64 15.30 9.05
CA GLN A 238 14.78 14.38 9.13
C GLN A 238 16.12 14.99 8.68
N ALA A 239 16.10 16.01 7.82
CA ALA A 239 17.31 16.65 7.33
C ALA A 239 18.04 17.50 8.38
N LEU A 240 17.35 17.97 9.42
CA LEU A 240 17.97 18.80 10.46
C LEU A 240 19.01 17.98 11.24
N PRO A 241 20.27 18.46 11.36
CA PRO A 241 21.34 17.68 11.98
C PRO A 241 21.01 17.17 13.39
N SER A 242 20.26 17.96 14.18
CA SER A 242 19.85 17.65 15.55
C SER A 242 18.77 16.58 15.66
N VAL A 243 17.93 16.42 14.62
CA VAL A 243 16.82 15.47 14.62
C VAL A 243 17.37 14.04 14.53
N SER A 244 17.07 13.25 15.56
CA SER A 244 17.58 11.89 15.75
C SER A 244 16.60 10.95 16.45
N GLU A 245 15.42 11.44 16.82
CA GLU A 245 14.42 10.69 17.58
C GLU A 245 13.04 10.82 16.90
N PHE A 246 12.23 9.76 16.99
CA PHE A 246 10.80 9.83 16.64
C PHE A 246 10.06 10.65 17.69
N CYS A 247 8.92 11.23 17.31
CA CYS A 247 8.15 12.03 18.24
C CYS A 247 7.57 11.19 19.37
N ASP A 248 7.71 11.67 20.60
CA ASP A 248 7.34 10.96 21.83
C ASP A 248 6.67 11.94 22.82
N SER A 249 7.45 12.47 23.76
CA SER A 249 6.92 13.23 24.90
C SER A 249 6.41 14.63 24.57
N LYS A 250 6.89 15.23 23.48
CA LYS A 250 6.52 16.59 23.03
C LYS A 250 5.52 16.56 21.88
N HIS A 251 4.81 15.44 21.73
CA HIS A 251 3.88 15.24 20.65
C HIS A 251 2.69 16.22 20.70
N ASN A 252 2.58 17.03 19.67
CA ASN A 252 1.49 17.97 19.49
C ASN A 252 0.25 17.28 18.92
N ARG A 253 -0.78 17.12 19.77
CA ARG A 253 -2.06 16.47 19.43
C ARG A 253 -3.07 17.40 18.76
N GLU A 254 -2.78 18.69 18.69
CA GLU A 254 -3.65 19.69 18.03
C GLU A 254 -3.28 19.86 16.55
N ALA A 255 -2.01 19.62 16.19
CA ALA A 255 -1.56 19.75 14.82
C ALA A 255 -2.36 18.82 13.87
N PRO A 256 -2.84 19.31 12.72
CA PRO A 256 -3.63 18.53 11.76
C PRO A 256 -2.74 17.62 10.91
N THR A 257 -1.93 16.77 11.55
CA THR A 257 -1.05 15.79 10.91
C THR A 257 -1.81 14.53 10.53
N LEU A 258 -1.31 13.83 9.52
CA LEU A 258 -1.88 12.53 9.13
C LEU A 258 -1.71 11.51 10.27
N GLN A 259 -0.59 11.56 10.98
CA GLN A 259 -0.37 10.75 12.19
C GLN A 259 -1.47 10.96 13.23
N ASN A 260 -1.83 12.19 13.56
CA ASN A 260 -2.87 12.47 14.55
C ASN A 260 -4.24 11.97 14.11
N ARG A 261 -4.55 12.13 12.83
CA ARG A 261 -5.82 11.72 12.21
C ARG A 261 -5.98 10.21 12.17
N MET A 262 -4.94 9.49 11.76
CA MET A 262 -5.01 8.05 11.51
C MET A 262 -4.70 7.19 12.75
N CYS A 263 -3.85 7.69 13.64
CA CYS A 263 -3.36 6.97 14.83
C CYS A 263 -3.97 7.45 16.14
N ASP A 264 -5.18 8.02 16.11
CA ASP A 264 -5.93 8.45 17.30
C ASP A 264 -5.12 9.40 18.22
N SER A 265 -4.41 10.35 17.60
CA SER A 265 -3.51 11.31 18.28
C SER A 265 -2.39 10.66 19.12
N ARG A 266 -1.96 9.45 18.76
CA ARG A 266 -0.75 8.80 19.29
C ARG A 266 0.48 9.29 18.54
N SER A 267 1.56 9.50 19.27
CA SER A 267 2.85 9.85 18.69
C SER A 267 3.39 8.72 17.82
N THR A 268 4.28 9.06 16.89
CA THR A 268 4.98 8.07 16.05
C THR A 268 5.73 7.05 16.91
N TRP A 269 6.41 7.48 17.99
CA TRP A 269 7.08 6.57 18.91
C TRP A 269 6.11 5.66 19.68
N ASP A 270 4.92 6.14 20.07
CA ASP A 270 3.91 5.30 20.74
C ASP A 270 3.40 4.16 19.86
N VAL A 271 3.34 4.38 18.54
CA VAL A 271 3.03 3.32 17.56
C VAL A 271 4.20 2.35 17.44
N ILE A 272 5.39 2.86 17.16
CA ILE A 272 6.61 2.06 16.94
C ILE A 272 6.95 1.22 18.18
N LYS A 273 6.85 1.79 19.39
CA LYS A 273 7.16 1.10 20.66
C LYS A 273 6.27 -0.12 20.91
N ASN A 274 5.03 -0.10 20.42
CA ASN A 274 4.08 -1.19 20.57
C ASN A 274 4.17 -2.23 19.44
N SER A 275 5.04 -2.01 18.44
CA SER A 275 5.28 -2.98 17.38
C SER A 275 5.92 -4.27 17.90
N THR A 276 5.73 -5.36 17.16
CA THR A 276 6.39 -6.65 17.43
C THR A 276 7.90 -6.53 17.39
N ASP A 277 8.46 -5.66 16.53
CA ASP A 277 9.91 -5.51 16.37
C ASP A 277 10.56 -4.97 17.65
N ILE A 278 9.95 -3.94 18.26
CA ILE A 278 10.46 -3.32 19.50
C ILE A 278 10.17 -4.19 20.73
N THR A 279 8.97 -4.76 20.82
CA THR A 279 8.59 -5.58 21.99
C THR A 279 9.36 -6.89 22.08
N SER A 280 9.79 -7.45 20.94
CA SER A 280 10.64 -8.65 20.88
C SER A 280 12.14 -8.37 21.04
N THR A 281 12.57 -7.11 20.99
CA THR A 281 13.99 -6.72 21.00
C THR A 281 14.34 -5.82 22.18
N ALA A 282 15.15 -6.29 23.13
CA ALA A 282 15.64 -5.46 24.23
C ALA A 282 16.71 -4.45 23.78
N PRO A 283 16.89 -3.30 24.48
CA PRO A 283 17.99 -2.39 24.19
C PRO A 283 19.33 -3.07 24.37
N ARG A 284 20.29 -2.77 23.49
CA ARG A 284 21.65 -3.29 23.57
C ARG A 284 22.50 -2.36 24.42
N ALA A 285 23.35 -2.96 25.25
CA ALA A 285 24.37 -2.22 26.00
C ALA A 285 25.60 -1.88 25.14
N ASP A 286 25.83 -2.67 24.08
CA ASP A 286 26.90 -2.42 23.12
C ASP A 286 26.41 -1.46 22.03
N PHE A 287 27.11 -0.33 21.91
CA PHE A 287 26.84 0.70 20.91
C PHE A 287 27.50 0.38 19.56
N ASN A 288 28.40 -0.61 19.51
CA ASN A 288 29.01 -1.07 18.28
C ASN A 288 28.09 -2.10 17.60
N ILE A 289 27.36 -1.64 16.59
CA ILE A 289 26.53 -2.50 15.76
C ILE A 289 27.32 -3.04 14.56
N PRO A 290 27.00 -4.26 14.08
CA PRO A 290 27.58 -4.79 12.86
C PRO A 290 27.37 -3.86 11.66
N VAL A 291 28.38 -3.75 10.79
CA VAL A 291 28.23 -3.11 9.49
C VAL A 291 27.32 -3.99 8.62
N PRO A 292 26.33 -3.44 7.90
CA PRO A 292 25.46 -4.24 7.05
C PRO A 292 26.26 -5.00 5.99
N SER A 293 25.93 -6.27 5.79
CA SER A 293 26.47 -7.07 4.69
C SER A 293 25.59 -6.95 3.44
N PHE A 294 26.21 -6.98 2.27
CA PHE A 294 25.52 -6.79 1.00
C PHE A 294 25.74 -7.98 0.07
N SER A 295 24.67 -8.43 -0.58
CA SER A 295 24.73 -9.41 -1.66
C SER A 295 24.12 -8.81 -2.92
N VAL A 296 24.90 -8.69 -3.99
CA VAL A 296 24.40 -8.23 -5.28
C VAL A 296 23.99 -9.46 -6.09
N LEU A 297 22.72 -9.52 -6.47
CA LEU A 297 22.11 -10.62 -7.21
C LEU A 297 21.69 -10.12 -8.59
N GLN A 298 21.89 -10.92 -9.63
CA GLN A 298 21.51 -10.54 -10.99
C GLN A 298 20.47 -11.49 -11.56
N TYR A 299 19.40 -10.92 -12.13
CA TYR A 299 18.39 -11.71 -12.83
C TYR A 299 18.98 -12.46 -14.02
N SER A 300 18.50 -13.69 -14.21
CA SER A 300 18.73 -14.44 -15.43
C SER A 300 17.48 -14.51 -16.29
N GLU A 301 17.61 -15.09 -17.48
CA GLU A 301 16.47 -15.39 -18.34
C GLU A 301 15.40 -16.16 -17.55
N ARG A 302 14.13 -15.82 -17.78
CA ARG A 302 12.98 -16.47 -17.14
C ARG A 302 12.92 -17.93 -17.55
N VAL A 303 12.81 -18.84 -16.59
CA VAL A 303 12.68 -20.29 -16.82
C VAL A 303 11.42 -20.76 -16.11
N VAL A 304 10.47 -21.30 -16.86
CA VAL A 304 9.17 -21.73 -16.36
C VAL A 304 8.94 -23.20 -16.74
N SER A 305 8.38 -23.99 -15.83
CA SER A 305 7.83 -25.31 -16.15
C SER A 305 6.33 -25.35 -15.87
N LEU A 306 5.53 -25.72 -16.87
CA LEU A 306 4.12 -26.07 -16.66
C LEU A 306 4.05 -27.48 -16.09
N VAL A 307 3.50 -27.63 -14.90
CA VAL A 307 3.27 -28.93 -14.24
C VAL A 307 1.76 -29.15 -14.19
N LEU A 308 1.28 -29.95 -15.15
CA LEU A 308 -0.14 -30.09 -15.46
C LEU A 308 -0.67 -31.44 -14.98
N ASP A 309 -1.74 -31.40 -14.19
CA ASP A 309 -2.45 -32.59 -13.76
C ASP A 309 -3.22 -33.23 -14.93
N VAL A 310 -3.06 -34.54 -15.06
CA VAL A 310 -3.79 -35.36 -16.03
C VAL A 310 -4.41 -36.58 -15.37
N SER A 311 -4.66 -36.52 -14.05
CA SER A 311 -5.36 -37.54 -13.27
C SER A 311 -6.76 -37.84 -13.81
N GLY A 312 -7.35 -38.97 -13.41
CA GLY A 312 -8.69 -39.37 -13.86
C GLY A 312 -9.79 -38.36 -13.55
N SER A 313 -9.69 -37.63 -12.43
CA SER A 313 -10.65 -36.59 -12.01
C SER A 313 -10.72 -35.42 -13.00
N MET A 314 -9.63 -35.14 -13.72
CA MET A 314 -9.59 -34.12 -14.77
C MET A 314 -10.48 -34.44 -15.98
N SER A 315 -11.02 -35.66 -16.09
CA SER A 315 -12.03 -36.01 -17.12
C SER A 315 -13.43 -35.48 -16.81
N ALA A 316 -13.72 -35.16 -15.54
CA ALA A 316 -14.98 -34.57 -15.12
C ALA A 316 -15.06 -33.08 -15.49
N SER A 317 -16.28 -32.56 -15.66
CA SER A 317 -16.57 -31.13 -15.88
C SER A 317 -15.71 -30.45 -16.97
N ASN A 318 -15.24 -31.21 -17.96
CA ASN A 318 -14.32 -30.76 -19.00
C ASN A 318 -13.04 -30.09 -18.46
N ARG A 319 -12.56 -30.46 -17.26
CA ARG A 319 -11.37 -29.87 -16.62
C ARG A 319 -10.12 -29.97 -17.51
N ILE A 320 -9.87 -31.14 -18.12
CA ILE A 320 -8.74 -31.34 -19.04
C ILE A 320 -8.83 -30.44 -20.29
N GLY A 321 -10.03 -30.21 -20.82
CA GLY A 321 -10.24 -29.30 -21.95
C GLY A 321 -10.02 -27.85 -21.56
N ARG A 322 -10.47 -27.44 -20.37
CA ARG A 322 -10.24 -26.09 -19.83
C ARG A 322 -8.76 -25.85 -19.50
N GLN A 323 -8.08 -26.84 -18.94
CA GLN A 323 -6.62 -26.81 -18.75
C GLN A 323 -5.92 -26.60 -20.10
N LEU A 324 -6.34 -27.33 -21.14
CA LEU A 324 -5.78 -27.17 -22.49
C LEU A 324 -5.99 -25.73 -22.99
N GLN A 325 -7.21 -25.18 -22.90
CA GLN A 325 -7.50 -23.79 -23.31
C GLN A 325 -6.58 -22.76 -22.64
N ALA A 326 -6.44 -22.85 -21.31
CA ALA A 326 -5.67 -21.90 -20.53
C ALA A 326 -4.15 -22.07 -20.74
N ALA A 327 -3.65 -23.31 -20.80
CA ALA A 327 -2.26 -23.58 -21.09
C ALA A 327 -1.87 -23.16 -22.52
N GLU A 328 -2.77 -23.32 -23.50
CA GLU A 328 -2.54 -22.80 -24.85
C GLU A 328 -2.49 -21.27 -24.89
N LEU A 329 -3.30 -20.55 -24.11
CA LEU A 329 -3.17 -19.09 -23.98
C LEU A 329 -1.80 -18.74 -23.40
N PHE A 330 -1.38 -19.43 -22.34
CA PHE A 330 -0.11 -19.17 -21.68
C PHE A 330 1.07 -19.33 -22.65
N VAL A 331 1.12 -20.45 -23.38
CA VAL A 331 2.19 -20.76 -24.34
C VAL A 331 2.19 -19.79 -25.52
N LEU A 332 1.03 -19.45 -26.06
CA LEU A 332 0.97 -18.63 -27.27
C LEU A 332 1.14 -17.13 -26.98
N GLN A 333 0.68 -16.64 -25.82
CA GLN A 333 0.51 -15.21 -25.59
C GLN A 333 1.16 -14.67 -24.31
N ILE A 334 1.07 -15.39 -23.19
CA ILE A 334 1.51 -14.87 -21.88
C ILE A 334 3.02 -14.99 -21.69
N ILE A 335 3.61 -16.14 -22.04
CA ILE A 335 5.05 -16.35 -21.89
C ILE A 335 5.83 -15.41 -22.82
N GLU A 336 6.80 -14.68 -22.30
CA GLU A 336 7.52 -13.64 -23.03
C GLU A 336 8.56 -14.22 -24.00
N ASN A 337 8.92 -13.45 -25.03
CA ASN A 337 10.03 -13.82 -25.91
C ASN A 337 11.35 -13.80 -25.12
N GLY A 338 12.21 -14.80 -25.33
CA GLY A 338 13.47 -15.00 -24.61
C GLY A 338 13.36 -15.91 -23.37
N ALA A 339 12.15 -16.17 -22.87
CA ALA A 339 11.93 -17.11 -21.77
C ALA A 339 12.11 -18.58 -22.21
N HIS A 340 12.35 -19.48 -21.24
CA HIS A 340 12.40 -20.92 -21.45
C HIS A 340 11.17 -21.59 -20.86
N LEU A 341 10.52 -22.45 -21.64
CA LEU A 341 9.33 -23.18 -21.20
C LEU A 341 9.55 -24.69 -21.26
N GLY A 342 9.31 -25.37 -20.15
CA GLY A 342 9.19 -26.83 -20.04
C GLY A 342 7.76 -27.26 -19.80
N ILE A 343 7.42 -28.51 -20.15
CA ILE A 343 6.09 -29.08 -19.91
C ILE A 343 6.25 -30.44 -19.24
N VAL A 344 5.63 -30.59 -18.08
CA VAL A 344 5.54 -31.81 -17.29
C VAL A 344 4.07 -32.14 -17.12
N LYS A 345 3.72 -33.41 -17.30
CA LYS A 345 2.40 -33.94 -16.91
C LYS A 345 2.55 -34.91 -15.77
N PHE A 346 1.58 -34.97 -14.88
CA PHE A 346 1.57 -35.94 -13.79
C PHE A 346 0.19 -36.54 -13.56
N SER A 347 0.18 -37.78 -13.10
CA SER A 347 -1.00 -38.52 -12.61
C SER A 347 -0.52 -39.40 -11.46
N SER A 348 -0.54 -40.73 -11.60
CA SER A 348 0.11 -41.66 -10.65
C SER A 348 1.65 -41.52 -10.61
N SER A 349 2.24 -40.91 -11.63
CA SER A 349 3.66 -40.58 -11.73
C SER A 349 3.84 -39.36 -12.64
N ALA A 350 4.98 -38.68 -12.56
CA ALA A 350 5.30 -37.56 -13.45
C ALA A 350 6.13 -37.98 -14.67
N SER A 351 5.92 -37.27 -15.79
CA SER A 351 6.71 -37.43 -17.01
C SER A 351 6.96 -36.09 -17.68
N VAL A 352 8.18 -35.88 -18.17
CA VAL A 352 8.56 -34.70 -18.93
C VAL A 352 8.03 -34.86 -20.36
N VAL A 353 7.11 -33.97 -20.75
CA VAL A 353 6.51 -33.95 -22.09
C VAL A 353 7.34 -33.12 -23.05
N SER A 354 7.85 -31.98 -22.57
CA SER A 354 8.80 -31.15 -23.29
C SER A 354 9.97 -30.78 -22.38
N PRO A 355 11.23 -30.94 -22.82
CA PRO A 355 12.35 -30.25 -22.18
C PRO A 355 12.19 -28.72 -22.31
N LEU A 356 13.08 -27.97 -21.66
CA LEU A 356 13.12 -26.52 -21.80
C LEU A 356 13.35 -26.11 -23.26
N VAL A 357 12.43 -25.32 -23.79
CA VAL A 357 12.52 -24.71 -25.12
C VAL A 357 12.52 -23.20 -24.95
N LYS A 358 13.53 -22.53 -25.54
CA LYS A 358 13.60 -21.07 -25.55
C LYS A 358 12.60 -20.50 -26.56
N ILE A 359 11.80 -19.53 -26.14
CA ILE A 359 10.78 -18.91 -26.97
C ILE A 359 11.40 -17.80 -27.81
N HIS A 360 11.48 -17.99 -29.13
CA HIS A 360 12.00 -16.99 -30.06
C HIS A 360 10.98 -16.53 -31.08
N SER A 361 10.06 -17.41 -31.47
CA SER A 361 9.08 -17.16 -32.51
C SER A 361 7.80 -17.98 -32.29
N GLN A 362 6.84 -17.80 -33.20
CA GLN A 362 5.62 -18.59 -33.23
C GLN A 362 5.89 -20.10 -33.43
N LEU A 363 7.00 -20.47 -34.08
CA LEU A 363 7.34 -21.88 -34.36
C LEU A 363 7.52 -22.68 -33.06
N GLU A 364 8.28 -22.15 -32.10
CA GLU A 364 8.49 -22.80 -30.81
C GLU A 364 7.19 -22.87 -30.00
N ARG A 365 6.38 -21.80 -30.07
CA ARG A 365 5.07 -21.73 -29.41
C ARG A 365 4.11 -22.79 -29.94
N ASP A 366 4.01 -22.94 -31.25
CA ASP A 366 3.17 -23.96 -31.90
C ASP A 366 3.65 -25.38 -31.60
N LYS A 367 4.97 -25.59 -31.55
CA LYS A 367 5.56 -26.87 -31.14
C LYS A 367 5.16 -27.21 -29.71
N LEU A 368 5.32 -26.29 -28.76
CA LEU A 368 4.95 -26.50 -27.36
C LEU A 368 3.44 -26.70 -27.20
N LYS A 369 2.62 -25.92 -27.91
CA LYS A 369 1.16 -26.07 -27.96
C LYS A 369 0.77 -27.49 -28.37
N SER A 370 1.41 -28.05 -29.40
CA SER A 370 1.11 -29.40 -29.90
C SER A 370 1.38 -30.52 -28.88
N LEU A 371 2.23 -30.24 -27.88
CA LEU A 371 2.63 -31.17 -26.82
C LEU A 371 1.73 -31.10 -25.59
N LEU A 372 0.80 -30.15 -25.50
CA LEU A 372 -0.07 -30.01 -24.34
C LEU A 372 -0.95 -31.26 -24.14
N PRO A 373 -1.14 -31.72 -22.89
CA PRO A 373 -1.94 -32.92 -22.62
C PRO A 373 -3.41 -32.76 -23.01
N LYS A 374 -4.00 -33.82 -23.59
CA LYS A 374 -5.39 -33.82 -24.09
C LYS A 374 -6.29 -34.86 -23.42
N THR A 375 -5.72 -35.73 -22.61
CA THR A 375 -6.40 -36.89 -22.03
C THR A 375 -6.07 -37.01 -20.55
N ALA A 376 -7.08 -37.40 -19.78
CA ALA A 376 -7.03 -37.61 -18.34
C ALA A 376 -7.08 -39.12 -18.01
N GLY A 377 -6.34 -39.55 -17.00
CA GLY A 377 -6.30 -40.93 -16.52
C GLY A 377 -5.23 -41.17 -15.46
N GLY A 378 -5.42 -42.20 -14.62
CA GLY A 378 -4.53 -42.51 -13.50
C GLY A 378 -4.95 -41.82 -12.20
N GLY A 379 -4.13 -41.97 -11.16
CA GLY A 379 -4.28 -41.25 -9.89
C GLY A 379 -3.65 -39.87 -9.94
N THR A 380 -3.35 -39.31 -8.76
CA THR A 380 -2.74 -37.99 -8.59
C THR A 380 -1.58 -38.12 -7.60
N HIS A 381 -0.41 -37.58 -7.95
CA HIS A 381 0.80 -37.59 -7.11
C HIS A 381 1.56 -36.26 -7.32
N ILE A 382 1.17 -35.23 -6.58
CA ILE A 382 1.60 -33.84 -6.81
C ILE A 382 3.11 -33.68 -6.61
N CYS A 383 3.68 -34.33 -5.59
CA CYS A 383 5.11 -34.25 -5.29
C CYS A 383 6.00 -34.73 -6.44
N ASP A 384 5.56 -35.71 -7.23
CA ASP A 384 6.33 -36.20 -8.37
C ASP A 384 6.30 -35.19 -9.51
N GLY A 385 5.14 -34.54 -9.73
CA GLY A 385 4.99 -33.45 -10.68
C GLY A 385 5.95 -32.30 -10.35
N ILE A 386 5.97 -31.87 -9.08
CA ILE A 386 6.85 -30.79 -8.61
C ILE A 386 8.32 -31.18 -8.76
N ARG A 387 8.74 -32.37 -8.31
CA ARG A 387 10.13 -32.85 -8.44
C ARG A 387 10.57 -32.92 -9.90
N ALA A 388 9.70 -33.37 -10.80
CA ALA A 388 9.96 -33.40 -12.23
C ALA A 388 10.10 -31.99 -12.80
N GLY A 389 9.23 -31.04 -12.41
CA GLY A 389 9.35 -29.62 -12.79
C GLY A 389 10.67 -28.99 -12.35
N ILE A 390 11.06 -29.19 -11.09
CA ILE A 390 12.37 -28.77 -10.56
C ILE A 390 13.51 -29.40 -11.37
N GLY A 391 13.40 -30.69 -11.69
CA GLY A 391 14.37 -31.42 -12.49
C GLY A 391 14.53 -30.87 -13.91
N VAL A 392 13.43 -30.45 -14.55
CA VAL A 392 13.43 -29.79 -15.86
C VAL A 392 14.10 -28.42 -15.77
N ASN A 393 13.74 -27.60 -14.80
CA ASN A 393 14.32 -26.26 -14.60
C ASN A 393 15.84 -26.35 -14.36
N LYS A 394 16.32 -27.33 -13.58
CA LYS A 394 17.75 -27.60 -13.35
C LYS A 394 18.55 -27.92 -14.62
N LYS A 395 17.92 -28.27 -15.74
CA LYS A 395 18.61 -28.50 -17.00
C LYS A 395 19.08 -27.20 -17.68
N PHE A 396 18.61 -26.04 -17.23
CA PHE A 396 19.06 -24.75 -17.76
C PHE A 396 20.52 -24.48 -17.42
N ASP A 397 20.88 -24.57 -16.14
CA ASP A 397 22.22 -24.20 -15.65
C ASP A 397 22.72 -25.04 -14.45
N GLY A 398 22.03 -26.12 -14.11
CA GLY A 398 22.32 -26.95 -12.94
C GLY A 398 21.64 -26.52 -11.64
N SER A 399 20.97 -25.37 -11.62
CA SER A 399 20.23 -24.83 -10.47
C SER A 399 18.74 -24.63 -10.78
N SER A 400 17.91 -24.56 -9.75
CA SER A 400 16.48 -24.18 -9.84
C SER A 400 16.18 -22.83 -9.17
N PHE A 401 17.21 -22.11 -8.71
CA PHE A 401 17.06 -20.79 -8.09
C PHE A 401 16.49 -19.77 -9.07
N GLY A 402 15.44 -19.07 -8.66
CA GLY A 402 14.79 -18.05 -9.47
C GLY A 402 13.99 -18.60 -10.65
N THR A 403 13.79 -19.92 -10.70
CA THR A 403 12.96 -20.57 -11.73
C THR A 403 11.52 -20.72 -11.23
N GLU A 404 10.56 -20.71 -12.15
CA GLU A 404 9.14 -20.76 -11.84
C GLU A 404 8.53 -22.13 -12.21
N ILE A 405 7.54 -22.55 -11.44
CA ILE A 405 6.67 -23.69 -11.73
C ILE A 405 5.23 -23.21 -11.66
N VAL A 406 4.46 -23.51 -12.70
CA VAL A 406 2.99 -23.32 -12.69
C VAL A 406 2.35 -24.67 -12.48
N LEU A 407 1.88 -24.92 -11.26
CA LEU A 407 1.22 -26.16 -10.85
C LEU A 407 -0.30 -25.99 -10.95
N LEU A 408 -0.93 -26.80 -11.79
CA LEU A 408 -2.39 -26.89 -11.88
C LEU A 408 -2.83 -28.29 -11.46
N THR A 409 -3.80 -28.37 -10.55
CA THR A 409 -4.39 -29.65 -10.12
C THR A 409 -5.81 -29.47 -9.59
N ASP A 410 -6.64 -30.50 -9.73
CA ASP A 410 -7.94 -30.60 -9.07
C ASP A 410 -7.91 -31.37 -7.74
N GLY A 411 -6.72 -31.88 -7.39
CA GLY A 411 -6.21 -32.06 -6.03
C GLY A 411 -6.86 -33.14 -5.17
N GLU A 412 -7.26 -34.26 -5.74
CA GLU A 412 -7.37 -35.52 -4.98
C GLU A 412 -6.00 -36.22 -4.96
N ASP A 413 -5.02 -35.67 -4.24
CA ASP A 413 -3.73 -36.37 -4.05
C ASP A 413 -3.98 -37.61 -3.19
N ASN A 414 -3.64 -38.78 -3.72
CA ASN A 414 -3.75 -40.04 -2.98
C ASN A 414 -2.59 -40.21 -1.98
N PHE A 415 -1.66 -39.25 -1.93
CA PHE A 415 -0.44 -39.27 -1.14
C PHE A 415 -0.26 -37.98 -0.34
N ASP A 416 0.56 -38.04 0.70
CA ASP A 416 0.85 -36.89 1.56
C ASP A 416 1.79 -35.88 0.85
N THR A 417 1.23 -34.75 0.44
CA THR A 417 1.92 -33.64 -0.24
C THR A 417 3.02 -32.99 0.61
N SER A 418 2.98 -33.15 1.94
CA SER A 418 4.00 -32.59 2.83
C SER A 418 5.38 -33.25 2.64
N LEU A 419 5.42 -34.45 2.05
CA LEU A 419 6.66 -35.22 1.84
C LEU A 419 7.67 -34.54 0.90
N CYS A 420 7.25 -33.58 0.07
CA CYS A 420 8.15 -32.83 -0.81
C CYS A 420 8.40 -31.38 -0.37
N PHE A 421 7.91 -30.95 0.79
CA PHE A 421 8.11 -29.57 1.29
C PHE A 421 9.59 -29.22 1.45
N LYS A 422 10.42 -30.19 1.87
CA LYS A 422 11.88 -30.01 1.93
C LYS A 422 12.47 -29.83 0.54
N ASP A 423 12.06 -30.66 -0.42
CA ASP A 423 12.53 -30.57 -1.81
C ASP A 423 12.17 -29.21 -2.43
N ILE A 424 10.97 -28.72 -2.16
CA ILE A 424 10.48 -27.40 -2.58
C ILE A 424 11.33 -26.29 -1.98
N THR A 425 11.52 -26.29 -0.66
CA THR A 425 12.31 -25.26 0.04
C THR A 425 13.76 -25.23 -0.43
N ASP A 426 14.39 -26.41 -0.56
CA ASP A 426 15.79 -26.54 -0.99
C ASP A 426 15.97 -26.16 -2.48
N SER A 427 14.91 -26.22 -3.28
CA SER A 427 14.98 -25.90 -4.72
C SER A 427 15.20 -24.42 -5.01
N GLY A 428 14.75 -23.52 -4.13
CA GLY A 428 14.71 -22.08 -4.38
C GLY A 428 13.90 -21.66 -5.60
N ALA A 429 12.97 -22.51 -6.06
CA ALA A 429 12.04 -22.22 -7.14
C ALA A 429 10.75 -21.58 -6.59
N ILE A 430 10.11 -20.75 -7.42
CA ILE A 430 8.83 -20.10 -7.13
C ILE A 430 7.71 -20.98 -7.70
N ILE A 431 6.74 -21.40 -6.89
CA ILE A 431 5.67 -22.31 -7.33
C ILE A 431 4.32 -21.60 -7.27
N HIS A 432 3.82 -21.22 -8.44
CA HIS A 432 2.45 -20.71 -8.60
C HIS A 432 1.47 -21.88 -8.61
N VAL A 433 0.40 -21.79 -7.82
CA VAL A 433 -0.61 -22.84 -7.69
C VAL A 433 -1.95 -22.40 -8.24
N ILE A 434 -2.58 -23.28 -9.01
CA ILE A 434 -3.94 -23.11 -9.53
C ILE A 434 -4.77 -24.31 -9.08
N ALA A 435 -5.62 -24.08 -8.07
CA ALA A 435 -6.58 -25.05 -7.58
C ALA A 435 -7.81 -25.08 -8.51
N LEU A 436 -8.11 -26.24 -9.11
CA LEU A 436 -9.24 -26.41 -10.02
C LEU A 436 -10.36 -27.24 -9.39
N GLY A 437 -11.51 -26.63 -9.16
CA GLY A 437 -12.67 -27.30 -8.58
C GLY A 437 -12.65 -27.41 -7.06
N PRO A 438 -13.75 -27.92 -6.46
CA PRO A 438 -13.99 -27.83 -5.02
C PRO A 438 -13.12 -28.78 -4.18
N ASN A 439 -12.56 -29.83 -4.78
CA ASN A 439 -11.85 -30.89 -4.08
C ASN A 439 -10.33 -30.68 -4.01
N ALA A 440 -9.81 -29.57 -4.54
CA ALA A 440 -8.36 -29.40 -4.62
C ALA A 440 -7.69 -29.38 -3.23
N ALA A 441 -6.54 -30.05 -3.11
CA ALA A 441 -5.78 -30.26 -1.88
C ALA A 441 -5.48 -28.95 -1.11
N LYS A 442 -5.60 -28.96 0.22
CA LYS A 442 -5.39 -27.77 1.08
C LYS A 442 -3.91 -27.41 1.26
N GLU A 443 -3.02 -28.33 0.88
CA GLU A 443 -1.59 -28.19 0.95
C GLU A 443 -1.06 -27.24 -0.15
N LEU A 444 -1.86 -26.95 -1.18
CA LEU A 444 -1.51 -26.02 -2.25
C LEU A 444 -1.26 -24.60 -1.72
N GLU A 445 -2.07 -24.15 -0.75
CA GLU A 445 -1.87 -22.87 -0.08
C GLU A 445 -0.51 -22.79 0.63
N VAL A 446 -0.10 -23.90 1.26
CA VAL A 446 1.18 -23.99 1.97
C VAL A 446 2.34 -23.90 0.97
N ILE A 447 2.26 -24.59 -0.17
CA ILE A 447 3.30 -24.57 -1.21
C ILE A 447 3.52 -23.17 -1.79
N ALA A 448 2.42 -22.45 -2.11
CA ALA A 448 2.52 -21.09 -2.61
C ALA A 448 3.17 -20.16 -1.57
N ASN A 449 2.74 -20.25 -0.30
CA ASN A 449 3.28 -19.41 0.77
C ASN A 449 4.78 -19.69 1.02
N MET A 450 5.19 -20.96 1.03
CA MET A 450 6.59 -21.36 1.24
C MET A 450 7.55 -20.84 0.16
N THR A 451 7.06 -20.67 -1.07
CA THR A 451 7.89 -20.30 -2.23
C THR A 451 7.70 -18.84 -2.65
N GLY A 452 6.75 -18.14 -2.03
CA GLY A 452 6.29 -16.83 -2.51
C GLY A 452 5.63 -16.92 -3.89
N GLY A 453 5.01 -18.04 -4.24
CA GLY A 453 4.25 -18.18 -5.47
C GLY A 453 2.89 -17.49 -5.41
N LEU A 454 2.28 -17.27 -6.58
CA LEU A 454 0.89 -16.81 -6.69
C LEU A 454 -0.05 -17.99 -6.47
N ARG A 455 -1.28 -17.69 -6.08
CA ARG A 455 -2.32 -18.70 -5.85
C ARG A 455 -3.63 -18.27 -6.46
N PHE A 456 -4.25 -19.22 -7.14
CA PHE A 456 -5.50 -19.00 -7.83
C PHE A 456 -6.45 -20.17 -7.55
N ASN A 457 -7.74 -19.86 -7.64
CA ASN A 457 -8.81 -20.84 -7.57
C ASN A 457 -9.68 -20.67 -8.81
N ALA A 458 -10.06 -21.78 -9.43
CA ALA A 458 -11.00 -21.79 -10.54
C ALA A 458 -12.09 -22.82 -10.26
N LEU A 459 -13.35 -22.41 -10.35
CA LEU A 459 -14.49 -23.30 -10.21
C LEU A 459 -14.67 -24.20 -11.44
N ASP A 460 -15.52 -25.21 -11.33
CA ASP A 460 -15.94 -26.07 -12.45
C ASP A 460 -16.84 -25.38 -13.49
N LYS A 461 -17.18 -24.10 -13.26
CA LYS A 461 -18.03 -23.30 -14.15
C LYS A 461 -17.19 -22.64 -15.25
N VAL A 462 -17.63 -22.78 -16.51
CA VAL A 462 -16.90 -22.26 -17.67
C VAL A 462 -17.06 -20.75 -17.80
N GLU A 463 -18.26 -20.24 -17.56
CA GLU A 463 -18.64 -18.83 -17.73
C GLU A 463 -17.84 -17.85 -16.84
N ALA A 464 -17.25 -18.33 -15.74
CA ALA A 464 -16.46 -17.51 -14.83
C ALA A 464 -15.08 -17.12 -15.41
N ASN A 465 -14.58 -17.88 -16.40
CA ASN A 465 -13.29 -17.67 -17.07
C ASN A 465 -12.04 -17.67 -16.15
N GLU A 466 -12.20 -18.06 -14.88
CA GLU A 466 -11.18 -17.92 -13.82
C GLU A 466 -9.88 -18.67 -14.11
N LEU A 467 -9.96 -19.82 -14.78
CA LEU A 467 -8.77 -20.59 -15.10
C LEU A 467 -7.88 -19.84 -16.10
N ILE A 468 -8.50 -19.20 -17.11
CA ILE A 468 -7.76 -18.36 -18.05
C ILE A 468 -7.20 -17.13 -17.34
N ASP A 469 -7.99 -16.52 -16.44
CA ASP A 469 -7.56 -15.37 -15.62
C ASP A 469 -6.40 -15.71 -14.68
N ALA A 470 -6.33 -16.95 -14.18
CA ALA A 470 -5.22 -17.43 -13.38
C ALA A 470 -3.92 -17.52 -14.20
N PHE A 471 -3.96 -18.08 -15.41
CA PHE A 471 -2.78 -18.15 -16.26
C PHE A 471 -2.33 -16.79 -16.79
N SER A 472 -3.26 -15.89 -17.13
CA SER A 472 -2.91 -14.52 -17.54
C SER A 472 -2.29 -13.71 -16.41
N GLY A 473 -2.66 -13.99 -15.16
CA GLY A 473 -2.05 -13.38 -13.97
C GLY A 473 -0.61 -13.81 -13.67
N ILE A 474 -0.07 -14.85 -14.32
CA ILE A 474 1.30 -15.36 -14.09
C ILE A 474 2.28 -14.74 -15.10
N HIS A 475 2.42 -13.42 -15.05
CA HIS A 475 3.42 -12.69 -15.85
C HIS A 475 4.80 -12.68 -15.15
N SER A 476 5.86 -12.36 -15.90
CA SER A 476 7.18 -12.16 -15.28
C SER A 476 7.19 -10.89 -14.43
N GLY A 477 7.59 -11.01 -13.16
CA GLY A 477 7.83 -9.83 -12.31
C GLY A 477 9.13 -9.09 -12.60
N ASN A 478 10.05 -9.70 -13.36
CA ASN A 478 11.40 -9.16 -13.63
C ASN A 478 11.66 -8.90 -15.13
N GLY A 479 10.66 -9.17 -15.97
CA GLY A 479 10.74 -9.07 -17.42
C GLY A 479 10.59 -7.64 -17.94
N GLU A 480 10.81 -7.44 -19.24
CA GLU A 480 10.53 -6.17 -19.87
C GLU A 480 9.01 -5.94 -19.99
N ILE A 481 8.54 -4.79 -19.52
CA ILE A 481 7.11 -4.41 -19.58
C ILE A 481 6.57 -4.50 -21.02
N ILE A 482 7.37 -4.13 -22.04
CA ILE A 482 6.99 -4.19 -23.46
C ILE A 482 6.64 -5.61 -23.96
N GLN A 483 7.12 -6.65 -23.27
CA GLN A 483 6.84 -8.05 -23.62
C GLN A 483 5.67 -8.64 -22.80
N GLN A 484 5.22 -7.97 -21.74
CA GLN A 484 4.17 -8.45 -20.86
C GLN A 484 2.80 -8.32 -21.53
N ALA A 485 2.05 -9.43 -21.55
CA ALA A 485 0.67 -9.42 -22.00
C ALA A 485 -0.24 -8.82 -20.92
N ILE A 486 -1.00 -7.79 -21.29
CA ILE A 486 -1.96 -7.11 -20.43
C ILE A 486 -3.35 -7.58 -20.81
N GLN A 487 -4.13 -7.99 -19.82
CA GLN A 487 -5.51 -8.42 -20.02
C GLN A 487 -6.44 -7.20 -20.04
N LEU A 488 -7.06 -6.97 -21.19
CA LEU A 488 -7.97 -5.84 -21.41
C LEU A 488 -9.40 -6.19 -21.01
N GLU A 489 -9.80 -7.43 -21.31
CA GLU A 489 -11.15 -7.93 -21.07
C GLU A 489 -11.11 -9.42 -20.76
N SER A 490 -11.99 -9.85 -19.85
CA SER A 490 -12.25 -11.26 -19.57
C SER A 490 -13.64 -11.42 -19.03
N THR A 491 -14.51 -12.04 -19.82
CA THR A 491 -15.91 -12.19 -19.45
C THR A 491 -16.53 -13.40 -20.15
N GLY A 492 -17.64 -13.87 -19.62
CA GLY A 492 -18.36 -15.01 -20.13
C GLY A 492 -19.84 -14.96 -19.78
N SER A 493 -20.64 -15.68 -20.55
CA SER A 493 -22.07 -15.78 -20.33
C SER A 493 -22.62 -17.11 -20.80
N VAL A 494 -23.68 -17.60 -20.15
CA VAL A 494 -24.46 -18.74 -20.61
C VAL A 494 -25.46 -18.25 -21.66
N VAL A 495 -25.27 -18.68 -22.91
CA VAL A 495 -26.03 -18.19 -24.06
C VAL A 495 -27.08 -19.21 -24.47
N LYS A 496 -28.35 -18.80 -24.44
CA LYS A 496 -29.49 -19.63 -24.88
C LYS A 496 -29.42 -19.97 -26.38
N PRO A 497 -30.11 -21.03 -26.84
CA PRO A 497 -30.19 -21.35 -28.28
C PRO A 497 -30.66 -20.14 -29.10
N ASN A 498 -29.96 -19.83 -30.19
CA ASN A 498 -30.16 -18.66 -31.05
C ASN A 498 -29.96 -17.29 -30.38
N GLY A 499 -29.51 -17.25 -29.13
CA GLY A 499 -29.09 -16.03 -28.44
C GLY A 499 -27.68 -15.60 -28.85
N CYS A 500 -27.33 -14.35 -28.54
CA CYS A 500 -25.98 -13.82 -28.76
C CYS A 500 -25.43 -13.16 -27.51
N PHE A 501 -24.14 -13.38 -27.28
CA PHE A 501 -23.33 -12.69 -26.29
C PHE A 501 -22.64 -11.51 -26.97
N VAL A 502 -22.93 -10.29 -26.49
CA VAL A 502 -22.47 -9.04 -27.10
C VAL A 502 -21.71 -8.25 -26.05
N GLY A 503 -20.62 -7.61 -26.46
CA GLY A 503 -19.87 -6.70 -25.60
C GLY A 503 -18.86 -5.88 -26.38
N ALA A 504 -18.00 -5.20 -25.64
CA ALA A 504 -16.96 -4.35 -26.20
C ALA A 504 -15.70 -4.37 -25.33
N VAL A 505 -14.56 -4.06 -25.94
CA VAL A 505 -13.27 -3.87 -25.28
C VAL A 505 -12.62 -2.60 -25.85
N PHE A 506 -11.95 -1.82 -25.00
CA PHE A 506 -11.24 -0.63 -25.44
C PHE A 506 -9.74 -0.89 -25.56
N ILE A 507 -9.15 -0.53 -26.70
CA ILE A 507 -7.70 -0.53 -26.92
C ILE A 507 -7.24 0.92 -26.95
N ASP A 508 -6.51 1.35 -25.91
CA ASP A 508 -5.98 2.70 -25.77
C ASP A 508 -4.58 2.85 -26.40
N ASN A 509 -4.03 4.06 -26.38
CA ASN A 509 -2.76 4.37 -27.03
C ASN A 509 -1.54 3.71 -26.39
N SER A 510 -1.63 3.20 -25.15
CA SER A 510 -0.52 2.56 -24.45
C SER A 510 -0.38 1.07 -24.78
N VAL A 511 -1.38 0.47 -25.41
CA VAL A 511 -1.43 -0.94 -25.82
C VAL A 511 -1.82 -1.06 -27.29
N GLY A 512 -1.66 -2.25 -27.87
CA GLY A 512 -2.15 -2.58 -29.21
C GLY A 512 -1.30 -3.60 -29.95
N ASN A 513 -0.05 -3.78 -29.56
CA ASN A 513 0.84 -4.77 -30.16
C ASN A 513 0.44 -6.19 -29.74
N GLU A 514 0.54 -7.14 -30.68
CA GLU A 514 0.19 -8.54 -30.46
C GLU A 514 -1.18 -8.72 -29.79
N THR A 515 -2.16 -7.90 -30.20
CA THR A 515 -3.54 -8.00 -29.68
C THR A 515 -4.13 -9.34 -30.07
N PHE A 516 -4.62 -10.07 -29.05
CA PHE A 516 -5.05 -11.45 -29.17
C PHE A 516 -6.43 -11.64 -28.53
N PHE A 517 -7.38 -12.10 -29.33
CA PHE A 517 -8.72 -12.49 -28.90
C PHE A 517 -8.80 -14.00 -28.80
N LEU A 518 -9.16 -14.49 -27.62
CA LEU A 518 -9.46 -15.90 -27.36
C LEU A 518 -10.95 -16.03 -27.05
N VAL A 519 -11.66 -16.82 -27.86
CA VAL A 519 -13.05 -17.20 -27.59
C VAL A 519 -13.08 -18.68 -27.23
N THR A 520 -13.74 -19.03 -26.13
CA THR A 520 -13.95 -20.44 -25.74
C THR A 520 -15.42 -20.75 -25.59
N TRP A 521 -15.78 -22.03 -25.73
CA TRP A 521 -17.15 -22.49 -25.58
C TRP A 521 -17.23 -23.86 -24.91
N GLU A 522 -18.39 -24.15 -24.35
CA GLU A 522 -18.62 -25.40 -23.67
C GLU A 522 -18.95 -26.56 -24.60
N SER A 523 -19.86 -26.39 -25.59
CA SER A 523 -20.42 -27.53 -26.34
C SER A 523 -20.09 -27.51 -27.83
N ALA A 524 -20.47 -26.46 -28.54
CA ALA A 524 -20.32 -26.39 -30.00
C ALA A 524 -19.87 -24.99 -30.45
N LEU A 525 -19.08 -24.94 -31.53
CA LEU A 525 -18.54 -23.70 -32.08
C LEU A 525 -19.65 -22.65 -32.28
N PRO A 526 -19.59 -21.50 -31.59
CA PRO A 526 -20.50 -20.40 -31.84
C PRO A 526 -20.15 -19.64 -33.12
N ASP A 527 -21.10 -18.87 -33.62
CA ASP A 527 -20.87 -17.95 -34.72
C ASP A 527 -20.18 -16.69 -34.19
N LEU A 528 -19.00 -16.36 -34.75
CA LEU A 528 -18.11 -15.33 -34.24
C LEU A 528 -18.12 -14.10 -35.15
N ASN A 529 -18.26 -12.93 -34.53
CA ASN A 529 -18.07 -11.64 -35.19
C ASN A 529 -17.38 -10.63 -34.27
N ILE A 530 -16.33 -9.98 -34.77
CA ILE A 530 -15.64 -8.86 -34.11
C ILE A 530 -15.56 -7.69 -35.09
N GLU A 531 -15.86 -6.48 -34.61
CA GLU A 531 -15.81 -5.24 -35.37
C GLU A 531 -14.76 -4.28 -34.78
N ASP A 532 -13.86 -3.80 -35.63
CA ASP A 532 -12.84 -2.82 -35.24
C ASP A 532 -13.37 -1.37 -35.26
N PRO A 533 -12.64 -0.39 -34.68
CA PRO A 533 -13.03 1.01 -34.67
C PRO A 533 -13.25 1.62 -36.06
N LYS A 534 -12.67 1.03 -37.12
CA LYS A 534 -12.80 1.45 -38.53
C LYS A 534 -13.91 0.69 -39.27
N ARG A 535 -14.78 -0.03 -38.56
CA ARG A 535 -15.91 -0.81 -39.10
C ARG A 535 -15.52 -2.06 -39.90
N LYS A 536 -14.26 -2.52 -39.80
CA LYS A 536 -13.85 -3.81 -40.39
C LYS A 536 -14.38 -4.95 -39.53
N GLN A 537 -15.00 -5.93 -40.19
CA GLN A 537 -15.55 -7.12 -39.55
C GLN A 537 -14.59 -8.30 -39.68
N TYR A 538 -14.50 -9.09 -38.62
CA TYR A 538 -13.76 -10.34 -38.53
C TYR A 538 -14.75 -11.44 -38.16
N TYR A 539 -14.97 -12.37 -39.08
CA TYR A 539 -15.94 -13.45 -38.92
C TYR A 539 -15.25 -14.74 -38.52
N THR A 540 -16.02 -15.78 -38.16
CA THR A 540 -15.52 -17.12 -37.82
C THR A 540 -14.41 -17.67 -38.73
N ALA A 541 -14.44 -17.35 -40.04
CA ALA A 541 -13.42 -17.79 -41.00
C ALA A 541 -12.03 -17.13 -40.82
N ASP A 542 -11.97 -15.97 -40.19
CA ASP A 542 -10.73 -15.24 -39.90
C ASP A 542 -10.02 -15.79 -38.64
N PHE A 543 -10.71 -16.63 -37.86
CA PHE A 543 -10.17 -17.20 -36.62
C PHE A 543 -9.50 -18.55 -36.87
N THR A 544 -8.42 -18.81 -36.12
CA THR A 544 -7.83 -20.14 -36.01
C THR A 544 -8.57 -20.94 -34.95
N THR A 545 -9.41 -21.87 -35.40
CA THR A 545 -10.31 -22.66 -34.54
C THR A 545 -9.73 -24.03 -34.20
N ASP A 546 -9.67 -24.37 -32.91
CA ASP A 546 -9.37 -25.71 -32.40
C ASP A 546 -10.61 -26.31 -31.75
N THR A 547 -11.25 -27.24 -32.48
CA THR A 547 -12.47 -27.91 -32.02
C THR A 547 -12.22 -28.93 -30.90
N THR A 548 -10.97 -29.41 -30.74
CA THR A 548 -10.60 -30.31 -29.64
C THR A 548 -10.47 -29.53 -28.35
N ALA A 549 -9.76 -28.39 -28.39
CA ALA A 549 -9.64 -27.48 -27.26
C ALA A 549 -10.91 -26.65 -27.02
N ARG A 550 -11.89 -26.66 -27.94
CA ARG A 550 -13.09 -25.81 -27.89
C ARG A 550 -12.72 -24.31 -27.76
N SER A 551 -11.73 -23.89 -28.53
CA SER A 551 -11.24 -22.52 -28.55
C SER A 551 -11.05 -22.00 -29.97
N SER A 552 -11.21 -20.69 -30.16
CA SER A 552 -10.98 -20.00 -31.42
C SER A 552 -10.24 -18.70 -31.16
N ARG A 553 -9.29 -18.38 -32.05
CA ARG A 553 -8.25 -17.38 -31.80
C ARG A 553 -8.15 -16.41 -32.95
N LEU A 554 -8.06 -15.11 -32.64
CA LEU A 554 -7.80 -14.06 -33.62
C LEU A 554 -6.65 -13.19 -33.11
N GLY A 555 -5.53 -13.21 -33.84
CA GLY A 555 -4.42 -12.29 -33.63
C GLY A 555 -4.51 -11.11 -34.59
N ILE A 556 -4.40 -9.89 -34.09
CA ILE A 556 -4.36 -8.69 -34.92
C ILE A 556 -2.91 -8.43 -35.36
N PRO A 557 -2.63 -8.38 -36.67
CA PRO A 557 -1.28 -8.13 -37.15
C PRO A 557 -0.85 -6.69 -36.89
N GLY A 558 0.38 -6.50 -36.43
CA GLY A 558 0.94 -5.18 -36.11
C GLY A 558 0.35 -4.58 -34.83
N THR A 559 0.12 -3.27 -34.84
CA THR A 559 -0.53 -2.54 -33.75
C THR A 559 -2.03 -2.42 -34.05
N ALA A 560 -2.87 -2.90 -33.13
CA ALA A 560 -4.32 -2.79 -33.25
C ALA A 560 -4.78 -1.33 -33.26
N GLU A 561 -5.89 -1.09 -33.96
CA GLU A 561 -6.52 0.23 -34.02
C GLU A 561 -6.99 0.69 -32.64
N ILE A 562 -6.65 1.93 -32.29
CA ILE A 562 -7.06 2.57 -31.04
C ILE A 562 -8.57 2.84 -31.08
N GLY A 563 -9.27 2.46 -30.03
CA GLY A 563 -10.70 2.71 -29.87
C GLY A 563 -11.47 1.49 -29.35
N VAL A 564 -12.80 1.57 -29.49
CA VAL A 564 -13.73 0.52 -29.07
C VAL A 564 -13.81 -0.57 -30.13
N TRP A 565 -13.56 -1.81 -29.73
CA TRP A 565 -13.80 -3.01 -30.52
C TRP A 565 -15.06 -3.71 -30.00
N TYR A 566 -16.00 -3.99 -30.89
CA TYR A 566 -17.27 -4.67 -30.53
C TYR A 566 -17.19 -6.14 -30.90
N TYR A 567 -17.79 -7.00 -30.08
CA TYR A 567 -17.89 -8.43 -30.37
C TYR A 567 -19.32 -8.94 -30.22
N THR A 568 -19.67 -9.93 -31.03
CA THR A 568 -20.98 -10.60 -31.02
C THR A 568 -20.77 -12.09 -31.30
N PHE A 569 -21.10 -12.93 -30.32
CA PHE A 569 -20.96 -14.40 -30.41
C PHE A 569 -22.32 -15.07 -30.25
N CYS A 570 -22.80 -15.72 -31.31
CA CYS A 570 -24.14 -16.29 -31.32
C CYS A 570 -24.14 -17.80 -31.17
N ASN A 571 -24.94 -18.30 -30.24
CA ASN A 571 -25.09 -19.73 -30.00
C ASN A 571 -26.01 -20.35 -31.07
N LYS A 572 -25.42 -21.08 -32.03
CA LYS A 572 -26.15 -21.87 -33.03
C LYS A 572 -26.45 -23.29 -32.58
N TYR A 573 -26.06 -23.66 -31.36
CA TYR A 573 -26.32 -24.97 -30.79
C TYR A 573 -27.76 -25.10 -30.30
N LYS A 574 -28.24 -26.36 -30.19
CA LYS A 574 -29.61 -26.66 -29.79
C LYS A 574 -29.88 -26.44 -28.30
N LEU A 575 -28.83 -26.45 -27.48
CA LEU A 575 -28.88 -26.22 -26.05
C LEU A 575 -28.13 -24.94 -25.69
N GLU A 576 -28.40 -24.43 -24.50
CA GLU A 576 -27.58 -23.36 -23.93
C GLU A 576 -26.15 -23.85 -23.71
N GLN A 577 -25.20 -22.92 -23.79
CA GLN A 577 -23.79 -23.20 -23.51
C GLN A 577 -23.10 -21.95 -23.01
N ALA A 578 -22.09 -22.12 -22.18
CA ALA A 578 -21.19 -21.02 -21.83
C ALA A 578 -20.31 -20.64 -23.02
N ILE A 579 -20.19 -19.33 -23.27
CA ILE A 579 -19.24 -18.72 -24.23
C ILE A 579 -18.44 -17.66 -23.46
N THR A 580 -17.12 -17.69 -23.59
CA THR A 580 -16.22 -16.71 -22.95
C THR A 580 -15.31 -16.03 -23.95
N ILE A 581 -14.86 -14.84 -23.61
CA ILE A 581 -13.85 -14.08 -24.33
C ILE A 581 -12.78 -13.57 -23.39
N THR A 582 -11.53 -13.71 -23.82
CA THR A 582 -10.37 -13.08 -23.22
C THR A 582 -9.66 -12.25 -24.28
N VAL A 583 -9.36 -11.00 -23.96
CA VAL A 583 -8.60 -10.10 -24.83
C VAL A 583 -7.34 -9.68 -24.11
N THR A 584 -6.20 -9.94 -24.73
CA THR A 584 -4.88 -9.52 -24.24
C THR A 584 -4.16 -8.69 -25.28
N SER A 585 -3.36 -7.73 -24.85
CA SER A 585 -2.49 -6.95 -25.72
C SER A 585 -1.18 -6.65 -25.02
N LYS A 586 -0.11 -6.44 -25.78
CA LYS A 586 1.17 -5.92 -25.27
C LYS A 586 1.24 -4.39 -25.44
N PRO A 587 2.15 -3.72 -24.71
CA PRO A 587 2.32 -2.28 -24.87
C PRO A 587 2.70 -1.90 -26.30
N SER A 588 2.19 -0.77 -26.76
CA SER A 588 2.39 -0.26 -28.13
C SER A 588 3.72 0.48 -28.26
N ASN A 589 4.21 1.08 -27.18
CA ASN A 589 5.36 1.98 -27.14
C ASN A 589 6.19 1.73 -25.87
N VAL A 590 7.53 1.86 -25.98
CA VAL A 590 8.46 1.75 -24.86
C VAL A 590 8.45 3.01 -23.98
N ASP A 591 8.15 4.17 -24.56
CA ASP A 591 8.16 5.46 -23.84
C ASP A 591 6.88 5.73 -23.04
N ILE A 592 5.79 5.00 -23.32
CA ILE A 592 4.50 5.16 -22.65
C ILE A 592 4.21 3.87 -21.89
N SER A 593 4.27 3.95 -20.56
CA SER A 593 3.90 2.81 -19.73
C SER A 593 2.41 2.47 -19.93
N PRO A 594 2.07 1.18 -19.99
CA PRO A 594 0.67 0.76 -20.05
C PRO A 594 -0.06 1.11 -18.77
N ILE A 595 -1.37 1.35 -18.89
CA ILE A 595 -2.27 1.34 -17.74
C ILE A 595 -2.42 -0.10 -17.25
N THR A 596 -2.18 -0.33 -15.96
CA THR A 596 -2.23 -1.64 -15.31
C THR A 596 -3.12 -1.59 -14.08
N VAL A 597 -3.61 -2.77 -13.68
CA VAL A 597 -4.33 -2.96 -12.42
C VAL A 597 -3.77 -4.18 -11.72
N SER A 598 -3.51 -4.04 -10.43
CA SER A 598 -3.16 -5.15 -9.55
C SER A 598 -4.21 -5.24 -8.44
N ALA A 599 -4.68 -6.44 -8.16
CA ALA A 599 -5.70 -6.68 -7.15
C ALA A 599 -5.22 -7.71 -6.12
N HIS A 600 -5.66 -7.57 -4.87
CA HIS A 600 -5.40 -8.55 -3.81
C HIS A 600 -6.35 -8.31 -2.63
N MET A 601 -6.44 -9.30 -1.75
CA MET A 601 -7.07 -9.13 -0.44
C MET A 601 -6.05 -8.60 0.58
N ASN A 602 -6.47 -8.04 1.71
CA ASN A 602 -5.55 -7.70 2.81
C ASN A 602 -4.84 -8.93 3.42
N GLN A 603 -5.52 -10.07 3.39
CA GLN A 603 -5.02 -11.32 3.96
C GLN A 603 -5.48 -12.53 3.15
N ASP A 604 -4.76 -13.61 3.41
CA ASP A 604 -4.81 -14.82 2.63
C ASP A 604 -5.83 -15.85 3.16
N THR A 605 -6.18 -15.73 4.43
CA THR A 605 -7.10 -16.61 5.14
C THR A 605 -7.95 -15.77 6.06
N ASN A 606 -9.20 -16.18 6.27
CA ASN A 606 -10.11 -15.48 7.16
C ASN A 606 -10.99 -16.45 7.94
N ASN A 607 -11.19 -16.14 9.21
CA ASN A 607 -12.17 -16.82 10.05
C ASN A 607 -13.33 -15.87 10.31
N TYR A 608 -14.54 -16.29 9.98
CA TYR A 608 -15.74 -15.54 10.30
C TYR A 608 -15.77 -15.24 11.81
N PRO A 609 -16.14 -14.02 12.24
CA PRO A 609 -16.70 -12.93 11.43
C PRO A 609 -15.72 -11.82 11.02
N HIS A 610 -14.40 -12.03 11.01
CA HIS A 610 -13.49 -10.93 10.68
C HIS A 610 -13.75 -10.46 9.24
N PRO A 611 -13.84 -9.14 8.98
CA PRO A 611 -14.01 -8.65 7.61
C PRO A 611 -12.70 -8.72 6.85
N MET A 612 -12.78 -8.78 5.53
CA MET A 612 -11.62 -8.67 4.65
C MET A 612 -11.67 -7.35 3.87
N VAL A 613 -10.54 -6.90 3.34
CA VAL A 613 -10.48 -5.73 2.47
C VAL A 613 -10.01 -6.16 1.09
N VAL A 614 -10.70 -5.69 0.06
CA VAL A 614 -10.28 -5.80 -1.33
C VAL A 614 -9.48 -4.56 -1.68
N TYR A 615 -8.28 -4.72 -2.24
CA TYR A 615 -7.47 -3.64 -2.77
C TYR A 615 -7.29 -3.80 -4.28
N ALA A 616 -7.43 -2.70 -5.02
CA ALA A 616 -7.12 -2.60 -6.44
C ALA A 616 -6.28 -1.34 -6.70
N SER A 617 -5.01 -1.53 -7.04
CA SER A 617 -4.12 -0.43 -7.41
C SER A 617 -4.11 -0.26 -8.92
N VAL A 618 -4.51 0.93 -9.38
CA VAL A 618 -4.61 1.29 -10.80
C VAL A 618 -3.57 2.35 -11.12
N ASN A 619 -2.62 2.01 -11.99
CA ASN A 619 -1.49 2.88 -12.29
C ASN A 619 -1.20 2.94 -13.79
N GLN A 620 -0.56 4.03 -14.23
CA GLN A 620 0.19 4.07 -15.48
C GLN A 620 1.68 4.17 -15.14
N GLY A 621 2.40 3.06 -15.26
CA GLY A 621 3.73 2.95 -14.65
C GLY A 621 3.63 3.09 -13.12
N LEU A 622 4.23 4.15 -12.57
CA LEU A 622 4.21 4.47 -11.14
C LEU A 622 3.24 5.61 -10.77
N LEU A 623 2.51 6.14 -11.75
CA LEU A 623 1.55 7.22 -11.52
C LEU A 623 0.16 6.64 -11.22
N PRO A 624 -0.44 7.04 -10.09
CA PRO A 624 -1.83 6.71 -9.76
C PRO A 624 -2.82 7.14 -10.85
N VAL A 625 -3.82 6.29 -11.11
CA VAL A 625 -4.98 6.62 -11.94
C VAL A 625 -6.21 6.81 -11.04
N ILE A 626 -6.68 8.04 -10.95
CA ILE A 626 -7.80 8.44 -10.09
C ILE A 626 -9.08 8.62 -10.92
N GLY A 627 -10.24 8.51 -10.26
CA GLY A 627 -11.55 8.74 -10.88
C GLY A 627 -11.97 7.69 -11.91
N ALA A 628 -11.41 6.47 -11.86
CA ALA A 628 -11.84 5.32 -12.65
C ALA A 628 -13.01 4.57 -11.97
N LYS A 629 -13.82 3.85 -12.76
CA LYS A 629 -14.79 2.90 -12.21
C LYS A 629 -14.10 1.57 -11.96
N VAL A 630 -14.05 1.14 -10.70
CA VAL A 630 -13.40 -0.11 -10.29
C VAL A 630 -14.43 -1.01 -9.63
N THR A 631 -14.64 -2.20 -10.22
CA THR A 631 -15.59 -3.20 -9.70
C THR A 631 -14.83 -4.49 -9.42
N ALA A 632 -14.93 -5.00 -8.20
CA ALA A 632 -14.42 -6.29 -7.78
C ALA A 632 -15.55 -7.33 -7.76
N ALA A 633 -15.33 -8.48 -8.37
CA ALA A 633 -16.19 -9.65 -8.29
C ALA A 633 -15.51 -10.71 -7.42
N VAL A 634 -16.09 -10.99 -6.26
CA VAL A 634 -15.63 -12.05 -5.36
C VAL A 634 -16.46 -13.29 -5.62
N GLN A 635 -15.85 -14.31 -6.23
CA GLN A 635 -16.50 -15.57 -6.53
C GLN A 635 -16.38 -16.53 -5.34
N PRO A 636 -17.51 -16.88 -4.69
CA PRO A 636 -17.54 -17.87 -3.62
C PRO A 636 -17.33 -19.32 -4.10
N PRO A 637 -17.05 -20.28 -3.19
CA PRO A 637 -16.96 -21.71 -3.52
C PRO A 637 -18.23 -22.25 -4.18
N THR A 638 -19.39 -21.71 -3.77
CA THR A 638 -20.71 -22.05 -4.29
C THR A 638 -21.54 -20.79 -4.46
N GLY A 639 -22.39 -20.74 -5.49
CA GLY A 639 -23.27 -19.60 -5.77
C GLY A 639 -22.78 -18.69 -6.90
N THR A 640 -23.25 -17.45 -6.87
CA THR A 640 -22.92 -16.38 -7.82
C THR A 640 -21.84 -15.46 -7.24
N PRO A 641 -21.04 -14.78 -8.07
CA PRO A 641 -20.14 -13.73 -7.61
C PRO A 641 -20.88 -12.64 -6.83
N VAL A 642 -20.19 -12.05 -5.85
CA VAL A 642 -20.61 -10.82 -5.18
C VAL A 642 -19.81 -9.67 -5.78
N ASP A 643 -20.50 -8.69 -6.37
CA ASP A 643 -19.88 -7.51 -6.96
C ASP A 643 -19.80 -6.37 -5.95
N LEU A 644 -18.64 -5.73 -5.88
CA LEU A 644 -18.33 -4.58 -5.02
C LEU A 644 -17.76 -3.45 -5.88
N ASP A 645 -18.33 -2.25 -5.77
CA ASP A 645 -17.70 -1.05 -6.31
C ASP A 645 -16.65 -0.56 -5.32
N LEU A 646 -15.38 -0.53 -5.73
CA LEU A 646 -14.26 -0.07 -4.90
C LEU A 646 -14.08 1.45 -5.03
N LEU A 647 -13.70 2.12 -3.95
CA LEU A 647 -13.62 3.58 -3.87
C LEU A 647 -12.19 4.03 -3.55
N ASP A 648 -11.80 5.18 -4.11
CA ASP A 648 -10.56 5.92 -3.83
C ASP A 648 -10.95 7.31 -3.31
N ASN A 649 -11.59 7.34 -2.13
CA ASN A 649 -12.22 8.51 -1.52
C ASN A 649 -11.65 8.90 -0.15
N GLY A 650 -10.72 8.12 0.40
CA GLY A 650 -10.09 8.29 1.70
C GLY A 650 -10.98 7.98 2.90
N SER A 651 -12.04 7.18 2.71
CA SER A 651 -12.95 6.75 3.79
C SER A 651 -13.16 5.23 3.83
N GLY A 652 -13.45 4.71 5.03
CA GLY A 652 -13.73 3.29 5.25
C GLY A 652 -12.49 2.41 5.11
N ALA A 653 -12.54 1.46 4.17
CA ALA A 653 -11.40 0.62 3.83
C ALA A 653 -10.28 1.42 3.15
N ASP A 654 -10.64 2.47 2.41
CA ASP A 654 -9.68 3.36 1.78
C ASP A 654 -9.28 4.46 2.75
N ILE A 655 -7.98 4.65 2.93
CA ILE A 655 -7.44 5.57 3.93
C ILE A 655 -6.73 6.79 3.32
N VAL A 656 -6.43 6.76 2.03
CA VAL A 656 -5.74 7.85 1.33
C VAL A 656 -6.48 8.18 0.03
N LYS A 657 -7.23 9.28 0.07
CA LYS A 657 -7.97 9.77 -1.10
C LYS A 657 -7.05 10.11 -2.28
N ASN A 658 -7.48 9.71 -3.47
CA ASN A 658 -6.84 9.98 -4.76
C ASN A 658 -5.39 9.48 -4.85
N ASP A 659 -5.10 8.30 -4.32
CA ASP A 659 -3.78 7.67 -4.42
C ASP A 659 -3.73 6.53 -5.46
N GLY A 660 -4.84 6.27 -6.16
CA GLY A 660 -4.96 5.21 -7.18
C GLY A 660 -5.15 3.81 -6.59
N VAL A 661 -5.30 3.68 -5.27
CA VAL A 661 -5.65 2.45 -4.58
C VAL A 661 -7.13 2.50 -4.21
N TYR A 662 -7.93 1.73 -4.94
CA TYR A 662 -9.35 1.61 -4.67
C TYR A 662 -9.56 0.45 -3.71
N SER A 663 -10.36 0.65 -2.67
CA SER A 663 -10.62 -0.42 -1.71
C SER A 663 -12.04 -0.41 -1.13
N ARG A 664 -12.42 -1.56 -0.56
CA ARG A 664 -13.70 -1.76 0.12
C ARG A 664 -13.67 -2.98 1.03
N TYR A 665 -14.45 -2.95 2.11
CA TYR A 665 -14.66 -4.16 2.92
C TYR A 665 -15.47 -5.23 2.17
N PHE A 666 -15.11 -6.49 2.38
CA PHE A 666 -15.89 -7.66 1.99
C PHE A 666 -16.34 -8.41 3.25
N LYS A 667 -17.66 -8.59 3.38
CA LYS A 667 -18.32 -9.26 4.52
C LYS A 667 -19.34 -10.33 4.13
N ASP A 668 -19.70 -10.43 2.84
CA ASP A 668 -20.78 -11.29 2.34
C ASP A 668 -20.31 -12.74 2.11
N TYR A 669 -19.88 -13.40 3.18
CA TYR A 669 -19.48 -14.80 3.14
C TYR A 669 -20.69 -15.71 2.97
N ASN A 670 -20.65 -16.63 2.02
CA ASN A 670 -21.75 -17.53 1.71
C ASN A 670 -21.42 -19.03 1.89
N GLY A 671 -20.30 -19.32 2.56
CA GLY A 671 -19.83 -20.66 2.83
C GLY A 671 -18.35 -20.74 3.14
N ASN A 672 -17.90 -21.88 3.64
CA ASN A 672 -16.49 -22.17 3.87
C ASN A 672 -15.82 -22.63 2.58
N GLY A 673 -14.55 -22.28 2.38
CA GLY A 673 -13.73 -22.75 1.26
C GLY A 673 -12.94 -21.64 0.56
N ARG A 674 -12.52 -21.93 -0.68
CA ARG A 674 -11.76 -21.00 -1.53
C ARG A 674 -12.67 -20.00 -2.25
N TYR A 675 -12.34 -18.74 -2.10
CA TYR A 675 -12.91 -17.63 -2.83
C TYR A 675 -11.89 -17.11 -3.84
N SER A 676 -12.35 -16.66 -4.99
CA SER A 676 -11.54 -16.04 -6.05
C SER A 676 -11.90 -14.56 -6.17
N LEU A 677 -10.89 -13.72 -6.39
CA LEU A 677 -11.06 -12.28 -6.63
C LEU A 677 -10.77 -11.96 -8.09
N LYS A 678 -11.65 -11.20 -8.72
CA LYS A 678 -11.44 -10.60 -10.04
C LYS A 678 -11.78 -9.13 -9.99
N VAL A 679 -10.96 -8.28 -10.59
CA VAL A 679 -11.21 -6.83 -10.66
C VAL A 679 -11.29 -6.40 -12.12
N ARG A 680 -12.29 -5.59 -12.42
CA ARG A 680 -12.45 -4.91 -13.71
C ARG A 680 -12.43 -3.41 -13.48
N ILE A 681 -11.67 -2.71 -14.32
CA ILE A 681 -11.63 -1.26 -14.32
C ILE A 681 -12.04 -0.70 -15.67
N ALA A 682 -12.69 0.45 -15.64
CA ALA A 682 -13.02 1.22 -16.82
C ALA A 682 -12.83 2.72 -16.54
N SER A 683 -12.32 3.44 -17.53
CA SER A 683 -12.27 4.90 -17.50
C SER A 683 -13.68 5.49 -17.42
N ASN A 684 -13.83 6.57 -16.65
CA ASN A 684 -14.97 7.47 -16.68
C ASN A 684 -14.57 8.74 -17.44
N LYS A 685 -15.27 9.03 -18.55
CA LYS A 685 -14.89 10.02 -19.57
C LYS A 685 -14.57 11.42 -19.04
N ASN A 686 -15.16 11.80 -17.90
CA ASN A 686 -15.07 13.15 -17.36
C ASN A 686 -14.22 13.27 -16.09
N SER A 687 -13.77 12.15 -15.50
CA SER A 687 -13.10 12.17 -14.20
C SER A 687 -11.78 11.42 -14.16
N THR A 688 -11.54 10.48 -15.08
CA THR A 688 -10.34 9.64 -15.03
C THR A 688 -9.10 10.40 -15.50
N ARG A 689 -8.09 10.48 -14.63
CA ARG A 689 -6.83 11.16 -14.90
C ARG A 689 -5.70 10.59 -14.05
N LEU A 690 -4.47 10.91 -14.42
CA LEU A 690 -3.29 10.66 -13.61
C LEU A 690 -3.24 11.61 -12.41
N ALA A 691 -2.67 11.13 -11.32
CA ALA A 691 -2.37 11.94 -10.13
C ALA A 691 -0.92 11.72 -9.69
N LEU A 692 -0.47 12.58 -8.75
CA LEU A 692 0.81 12.41 -8.08
C LEU A 692 0.68 11.50 -6.86
N PRO A 693 1.72 10.74 -6.51
CA PRO A 693 1.79 10.06 -5.22
C PRO A 693 1.61 11.04 -4.05
N ARG A 694 0.81 10.66 -3.04
CA ARG A 694 0.39 11.52 -1.92
C ARG A 694 1.36 11.54 -0.72
N SER A 695 2.16 10.49 -0.51
CA SER A 695 3.06 10.33 0.67
C SER A 695 4.53 10.60 0.34
N ARG A 696 4.82 11.76 -0.25
CA ARG A 696 6.19 12.14 -0.66
C ARG A 696 6.96 12.76 0.48
N ALA A 697 8.22 12.37 0.63
CA ALA A 697 9.13 12.96 1.60
C ALA A 697 9.10 14.49 1.54
N LEU A 698 9.21 15.12 2.71
CA LEU A 698 9.15 16.57 2.82
C LEU A 698 10.25 17.23 1.99
N TYR A 699 9.82 18.00 0.98
CA TYR A 699 10.71 18.88 0.21
C TYR A 699 10.95 20.14 1.03
N ILE A 700 12.17 20.29 1.54
CA ILE A 700 12.46 21.36 2.48
C ILE A 700 12.51 22.69 1.73
N PRO A 701 11.70 23.69 2.13
CA PRO A 701 11.61 24.96 1.41
C PRO A 701 12.89 25.79 1.51
N GLY A 702 13.70 25.58 2.55
CA GLY A 702 14.95 26.29 2.77
C GLY A 702 15.47 26.12 4.19
N TYR A 703 16.54 26.84 4.50
CA TYR A 703 17.17 26.86 5.82
C TYR A 703 17.45 28.30 6.27
N LEU A 704 17.35 28.54 7.57
CA LEU A 704 17.80 29.77 8.22
C LEU A 704 19.17 29.51 8.86
N GLU A 705 20.20 30.21 8.36
CA GLU A 705 21.58 30.09 8.83
C GLU A 705 22.13 31.48 9.16
N ASN A 706 22.59 31.67 10.40
CA ASN A 706 23.18 32.94 10.87
C ASN A 706 22.27 34.18 10.64
N GLY A 707 20.95 33.99 10.66
CA GLY A 707 19.97 35.05 10.42
C GLY A 707 19.64 35.31 8.94
N GLU A 708 20.26 34.57 8.01
CA GLU A 708 20.00 34.65 6.58
C GLU A 708 19.19 33.43 6.09
N VAL A 709 18.13 33.69 5.33
CA VAL A 709 17.26 32.65 4.78
C VAL A 709 17.77 32.22 3.41
N THR A 710 18.16 30.95 3.28
CA THR A 710 18.49 30.32 1.99
C THR A 710 17.35 29.43 1.56
N LEU A 711 16.66 29.78 0.46
CA LEU A 711 15.55 29.00 -0.08
C LEU A 711 16.05 27.95 -1.07
N ASN A 712 15.47 26.75 -1.00
CA ASN A 712 15.63 25.73 -2.03
C ASN A 712 14.73 26.08 -3.24
N PRO A 713 15.07 25.58 -4.44
CA PRO A 713 14.21 25.74 -5.62
C PRO A 713 12.78 25.26 -5.33
N PRO A 714 11.73 25.89 -5.89
CA PRO A 714 10.39 25.35 -5.78
C PRO A 714 10.31 24.00 -6.51
N ARG A 715 9.38 23.13 -6.06
CA ARG A 715 9.06 21.91 -6.79
C ARG A 715 8.68 22.25 -8.23
N PRO A 716 9.07 21.43 -9.23
CA PRO A 716 8.62 21.62 -10.61
C PRO A 716 7.10 21.74 -10.70
N VAL A 717 6.61 22.77 -11.39
CA VAL A 717 5.17 22.95 -11.63
C VAL A 717 4.73 21.94 -12.69
N ILE A 718 3.65 21.23 -12.40
CA ILE A 718 3.09 20.21 -13.27
C ILE A 718 1.95 20.82 -14.07
N ASN A 719 1.91 20.55 -15.37
CA ASN A 719 0.80 20.94 -16.23
C ASN A 719 -0.34 19.90 -16.14
N ASP A 720 -1.51 20.35 -15.67
CA ASP A 720 -2.69 19.49 -15.49
C ASP A 720 -3.20 18.87 -16.81
N GLU A 721 -2.97 19.51 -17.96
CA GLU A 721 -3.41 18.97 -19.27
C GLU A 721 -2.75 17.62 -19.60
N GLU A 722 -1.56 17.37 -19.07
CA GLU A 722 -0.76 16.19 -19.34
C GLU A 722 -1.18 14.98 -18.49
N LEU A 723 -2.12 15.18 -17.56
CA LEU A 723 -2.65 14.14 -16.69
C LEU A 723 -3.94 13.51 -17.24
N ASN A 724 -4.52 14.05 -18.32
CA ASN A 724 -5.74 13.51 -18.89
C ASN A 724 -5.51 12.15 -19.53
N LEU A 725 -6.37 11.18 -19.20
CA LEU A 725 -6.34 9.85 -19.80
C LEU A 725 -7.46 9.71 -20.83
N GLY A 726 -7.16 8.93 -21.88
CA GLY A 726 -8.19 8.47 -22.81
C GLY A 726 -9.10 7.41 -22.17
N GLU A 727 -10.03 6.90 -22.96
CA GLU A 727 -10.82 5.75 -22.54
C GLU A 727 -9.94 4.50 -22.44
N PHE A 728 -10.23 3.61 -21.49
CA PHE A 728 -9.56 2.32 -21.35
C PHE A 728 -10.40 1.35 -20.53
N SER A 729 -10.09 0.05 -20.66
CA SER A 729 -10.56 -1.01 -19.77
C SER A 729 -9.42 -1.98 -19.45
N ARG A 730 -9.38 -2.49 -18.22
CA ARG A 730 -8.47 -3.57 -17.82
C ARG A 730 -9.18 -4.56 -16.92
N THR A 731 -8.68 -5.78 -16.91
CA THR A 731 -9.13 -6.84 -15.99
C THR A 731 -7.91 -7.50 -15.38
N ALA A 732 -7.97 -7.81 -14.08
CA ALA A 732 -6.94 -8.60 -13.41
C ALA A 732 -7.55 -9.58 -12.42
N SER A 733 -6.88 -10.72 -12.25
CA SER A 733 -7.15 -11.63 -11.14
C SER A 733 -6.46 -11.12 -9.88
N GLY A 734 -7.18 -11.14 -8.76
CA GLY A 734 -6.67 -10.81 -7.43
C GLY A 734 -6.26 -12.02 -6.61
N GLY A 735 -6.13 -13.19 -7.24
CA GLY A 735 -5.80 -14.45 -6.59
C GLY A 735 -6.98 -15.08 -5.86
N SER A 736 -6.67 -15.95 -4.90
CA SER A 736 -7.66 -16.62 -4.05
C SER A 736 -7.35 -16.49 -2.56
N PHE A 737 -8.38 -16.67 -1.73
CA PHE A 737 -8.30 -16.72 -0.27
C PHE A 737 -9.22 -17.78 0.31
N VAL A 738 -8.94 -18.22 1.54
CA VAL A 738 -9.72 -19.27 2.21
C VAL A 738 -10.53 -18.68 3.37
N VAL A 739 -11.83 -18.98 3.41
CA VAL A 739 -12.72 -18.60 4.50
C VAL A 739 -13.16 -19.83 5.28
N SER A 740 -13.13 -19.72 6.61
CA SER A 740 -13.56 -20.76 7.56
C SER A 740 -14.57 -20.22 8.59
N ASP A 741 -15.23 -21.14 9.29
CA ASP A 741 -16.17 -20.90 10.39
C ASP A 741 -17.42 -20.07 10.05
N VAL A 742 -17.82 -20.03 8.78
CA VAL A 742 -19.09 -19.42 8.35
C VAL A 742 -20.27 -20.25 8.87
N PRO A 743 -21.18 -19.67 9.69
CA PRO A 743 -22.34 -20.37 10.22
C PRO A 743 -23.33 -20.80 9.13
N THR A 744 -24.09 -21.86 9.38
CA THR A 744 -25.24 -22.22 8.54
C THR A 744 -26.46 -21.40 8.92
N GLY A 745 -27.04 -20.64 7.98
CA GLY A 745 -28.25 -19.84 8.18
C GLY A 745 -28.01 -18.35 7.93
N PRO A 746 -28.99 -17.48 8.28
CA PRO A 746 -28.81 -16.04 8.15
C PRO A 746 -27.71 -15.56 9.11
N LEU A 747 -26.80 -14.75 8.59
CA LEU A 747 -25.71 -14.17 9.39
C LEU A 747 -26.25 -13.08 10.31
N PRO A 748 -25.83 -13.03 11.59
CA PRO A 748 -26.16 -11.93 12.48
C PRO A 748 -25.46 -10.64 12.02
N ASP A 749 -26.10 -9.51 12.32
CA ASP A 749 -25.49 -8.19 12.23
C ASP A 749 -24.57 -7.97 13.44
N ILE A 750 -23.27 -7.86 13.16
CA ILE A 750 -22.16 -7.83 14.13
C ILE A 750 -21.09 -6.82 13.73
N TYR A 751 -21.27 -6.13 12.60
CA TYR A 751 -20.29 -5.21 12.06
C TYR A 751 -20.73 -3.80 12.42
N LYS A 752 -20.02 -3.15 13.34
CA LYS A 752 -20.27 -1.74 13.63
C LYS A 752 -19.91 -0.84 12.43
N PRO A 753 -20.45 0.39 12.35
CA PRO A 753 -20.02 1.39 11.38
C PRO A 753 -18.52 1.70 11.50
N GLU A 754 -17.87 1.99 10.38
CA GLU A 754 -16.49 2.48 10.40
C GLU A 754 -16.38 3.91 10.96
N LYS A 755 -15.20 4.25 11.50
CA LYS A 755 -14.95 5.59 12.05
C LYS A 755 -14.85 6.63 10.94
N VAL A 756 -15.41 7.80 11.16
CA VAL A 756 -15.25 8.96 10.26
C VAL A 756 -13.88 9.60 10.51
N THR A 757 -13.06 9.71 9.47
CA THR A 757 -11.66 10.17 9.58
C THR A 757 -11.43 11.58 9.02
N ASP A 758 -12.43 12.14 8.34
CA ASP A 758 -12.34 13.38 7.56
C ASP A 758 -13.35 14.45 7.99
N LEU A 759 -13.80 14.43 9.25
CA LEU A 759 -14.66 15.47 9.78
C LEU A 759 -13.94 16.83 9.72
N GLU A 760 -14.56 17.80 9.08
CA GLU A 760 -14.11 19.19 8.99
C GLU A 760 -15.16 20.13 9.60
N ALA A 761 -14.68 21.26 10.13
CA ALA A 761 -15.52 22.25 10.78
C ALA A 761 -15.00 23.66 10.47
N ASN A 762 -15.88 24.56 10.04
CA ASN A 762 -15.56 25.96 9.77
C ASN A 762 -16.60 26.88 10.41
N ILE A 763 -16.19 28.11 10.72
CA ILE A 763 -17.08 29.17 11.17
C ILE A 763 -17.35 30.10 9.99
N GLU A 764 -18.61 30.21 9.59
CA GLU A 764 -19.08 31.17 8.57
C GLU A 764 -20.07 32.12 9.23
N GLU A 765 -19.63 33.37 9.44
CA GLU A 765 -20.39 34.39 10.18
C GLU A 765 -20.75 33.93 11.62
N ASP A 766 -22.02 33.64 11.88
CA ASP A 766 -22.54 33.11 13.14
C ASP A 766 -22.93 31.62 13.06
N THR A 767 -22.56 30.96 11.96
CA THR A 767 -22.89 29.55 11.68
C THR A 767 -21.67 28.65 11.73
N ILE A 768 -21.87 27.41 12.18
CA ILE A 768 -20.90 26.34 12.08
C ILE A 768 -21.26 25.48 10.87
N VAL A 769 -20.30 25.29 9.97
CA VAL A 769 -20.41 24.40 8.80
C VAL A 769 -19.55 23.18 9.03
N LEU A 770 -20.19 22.00 9.06
CA LEU A 770 -19.54 20.70 9.20
C LEU A 770 -19.65 19.91 7.91
N ALA A 771 -18.58 19.20 7.56
CA ALA A 771 -18.53 18.33 6.39
C ALA A 771 -17.75 17.04 6.70
N TRP A 772 -18.21 15.88 6.21
CA TRP A 772 -17.51 14.60 6.35
C TRP A 772 -17.99 13.59 5.29
N THR A 773 -17.27 12.49 5.12
CA THR A 773 -17.73 11.38 4.27
C THR A 773 -18.61 10.42 5.07
N ALA A 774 -19.81 10.11 4.55
CA ALA A 774 -20.74 9.17 5.16
C ALA A 774 -20.10 7.78 5.34
N THR A 775 -20.34 7.17 6.51
CA THR A 775 -19.89 5.81 6.84
C THR A 775 -21.06 4.82 6.69
N GLY A 776 -20.76 3.51 6.69
CA GLY A 776 -21.75 2.46 6.50
C GLY A 776 -22.56 2.12 7.75
N ASP A 777 -23.69 1.44 7.55
CA ASP A 777 -24.39 0.72 8.61
C ASP A 777 -23.45 -0.37 9.17
N ASP A 778 -22.85 -1.13 8.25
CA ASP A 778 -21.85 -2.15 8.53
C ASP A 778 -20.55 -1.76 7.83
N LEU A 779 -19.53 -1.39 8.60
CA LEU A 779 -18.25 -0.92 8.09
C LEU A 779 -18.42 0.26 7.12
N ASP A 780 -18.13 0.07 5.83
CA ASP A 780 -18.23 1.05 4.74
C ASP A 780 -19.40 0.77 3.76
N GLN A 781 -20.43 0.05 4.22
CA GLN A 781 -21.58 -0.32 3.41
C GLN A 781 -22.93 0.00 4.06
N GLY A 782 -23.89 0.43 3.24
CA GLY A 782 -25.23 0.82 3.70
C GLY A 782 -25.29 2.26 4.21
N THR A 783 -26.30 2.54 5.04
CA THR A 783 -26.58 3.87 5.59
C THR A 783 -26.75 3.75 7.09
N VAL A 784 -26.00 4.55 7.84
CA VAL A 784 -26.13 4.64 9.29
C VAL A 784 -27.52 5.12 9.70
N SER A 785 -27.99 4.70 10.87
CA SER A 785 -29.29 5.13 11.38
C SER A 785 -29.28 6.59 11.85
N ARG A 786 -28.17 7.02 12.49
CA ARG A 786 -27.95 8.41 12.94
C ARG A 786 -26.50 8.64 13.35
N TYR A 787 -26.15 9.90 13.56
CA TYR A 787 -24.92 10.31 14.22
C TYR A 787 -25.18 10.82 15.65
N ASP A 788 -24.21 10.66 16.55
CA ASP A 788 -24.11 11.40 17.81
C ASP A 788 -22.99 12.43 17.61
N LEU A 789 -23.37 13.70 17.41
CA LEU A 789 -22.45 14.81 17.16
C LEU A 789 -22.31 15.66 18.43
N ARG A 790 -21.08 15.97 18.83
CA ARG A 790 -20.81 16.71 20.06
C ARG A 790 -19.76 17.80 19.85
N MET A 791 -19.85 18.82 20.69
CA MET A 791 -18.96 19.97 20.69
C MET A 791 -18.39 20.26 22.08
N SER A 792 -17.21 20.89 22.10
CA SER A 792 -16.47 21.28 23.31
C SER A 792 -15.54 22.46 23.02
N ASP A 793 -15.11 23.18 24.05
CA ASP A 793 -14.00 24.14 24.00
C ASP A 793 -12.63 23.47 24.24
N SER A 794 -12.62 22.20 24.67
CA SER A 794 -11.41 21.37 24.82
C SER A 794 -11.48 20.12 23.93
N PRO A 795 -10.45 19.88 23.09
CA PRO A 795 -10.36 18.66 22.29
C PRO A 795 -10.08 17.43 23.18
N GLU A 796 -9.41 17.57 24.32
CA GLU A 796 -9.16 16.48 25.28
C GLU A 796 -10.46 15.94 25.89
N GLU A 797 -11.42 16.81 26.21
CA GLU A 797 -12.73 16.41 26.73
C GLU A 797 -13.49 15.56 25.72
N LEU A 798 -13.47 15.94 24.43
CA LEU A 798 -14.07 15.12 23.36
C LEU A 798 -13.41 13.73 23.26
N ARG A 799 -12.08 13.64 23.44
CA ARG A 799 -11.36 12.35 23.39
C ARG A 799 -11.66 11.45 24.58
N ARG A 800 -11.72 12.01 25.80
CA ARG A 800 -11.77 11.21 27.04
C ARG A 800 -13.17 11.03 27.59
N ASN A 801 -14.02 12.03 27.40
CA ASN A 801 -15.32 12.15 28.06
C ASN A 801 -16.43 12.51 27.06
N PHE A 802 -16.35 12.01 25.82
CA PHE A 802 -17.29 12.26 24.73
C PHE A 802 -18.76 12.28 25.18
N ASP A 803 -19.20 11.24 25.91
CA ASP A 803 -20.59 11.10 26.37
C ASP A 803 -21.07 12.20 27.34
N SER A 804 -20.17 13.04 27.86
CA SER A 804 -20.48 14.18 28.73
C SER A 804 -20.41 15.55 28.02
N CYS A 805 -19.84 15.62 26.82
CA CYS A 805 -19.72 16.84 26.04
C CYS A 805 -21.08 17.33 25.52
N THR A 806 -21.15 18.61 25.15
CA THR A 806 -22.37 19.26 24.66
C THR A 806 -22.86 18.61 23.37
N SER A 807 -24.05 18.01 23.41
CA SER A 807 -24.67 17.39 22.23
C SER A 807 -25.22 18.45 21.27
N VAL A 808 -24.91 18.30 19.99
CA VAL A 808 -25.45 19.11 18.91
C VAL A 808 -26.74 18.47 18.42
N ASN A 809 -27.82 19.26 18.34
CA ASN A 809 -29.11 18.74 17.89
C ASN A 809 -29.10 18.52 16.37
N ILE A 810 -29.02 17.27 15.96
CA ILE A 810 -29.08 16.83 14.56
C ILE A 810 -30.37 16.08 14.21
N SER A 811 -31.47 16.31 14.93
CA SER A 811 -32.72 15.52 14.80
C SER A 811 -33.33 15.54 13.39
N ASN A 812 -33.06 16.59 12.61
CA ASN A 812 -33.57 16.77 11.25
C ASN A 812 -32.58 16.30 10.17
N PHE A 813 -31.40 15.80 10.57
CA PHE A 813 -30.38 15.33 9.65
C PHE A 813 -30.73 13.92 9.19
N VAL A 814 -30.69 13.69 7.87
CA VAL A 814 -30.95 12.39 7.26
C VAL A 814 -29.64 11.87 6.67
N PRO A 815 -29.02 10.85 7.29
CA PRO A 815 -27.77 10.29 6.78
C PRO A 815 -27.91 9.76 5.34
N GLN A 816 -26.85 9.94 4.57
CA GLN A 816 -26.71 9.43 3.21
C GLN A 816 -26.05 8.05 3.19
N GLU A 817 -26.02 7.43 2.01
CA GLU A 817 -25.31 6.17 1.78
C GLU A 817 -23.80 6.34 1.94
N ALA A 818 -23.13 5.31 2.45
CA ALA A 818 -21.69 5.28 2.65
C ALA A 818 -20.91 5.77 1.42
N GLY A 819 -19.93 6.64 1.65
CA GLY A 819 -19.12 7.25 0.60
C GLY A 819 -19.68 8.56 0.03
N ALA A 820 -20.93 8.94 0.34
CA ALA A 820 -21.47 10.25 -0.01
C ALA A 820 -20.91 11.37 0.89
N GLN A 821 -20.89 12.60 0.38
CA GLN A 821 -20.51 13.76 1.18
C GLN A 821 -21.68 14.22 2.04
N GLU A 822 -21.45 14.32 3.34
CA GLU A 822 -22.37 14.88 4.32
C GLU A 822 -22.02 16.34 4.59
N ASN A 823 -23.05 17.18 4.72
CA ASN A 823 -22.93 18.59 5.08
C ASN A 823 -23.99 18.94 6.11
N PHE A 824 -23.59 19.58 7.22
CA PHE A 824 -24.49 20.00 8.27
C PHE A 824 -24.14 21.40 8.76
N THR A 825 -25.14 22.28 8.83
CA THR A 825 -24.97 23.67 9.26
C THR A 825 -25.91 23.99 10.39
N PHE A 826 -25.42 24.66 11.44
CA PHE A 826 -26.25 25.10 12.55
C PHE A 826 -25.66 26.34 13.26
N VAL A 827 -26.51 27.02 14.03
CA VAL A 827 -26.10 28.10 14.94
C VAL A 827 -25.99 27.53 16.35
N PRO A 828 -24.82 27.61 17.01
CA PRO A 828 -24.65 27.07 18.36
C PRO A 828 -25.49 27.86 19.36
N LYS A 829 -26.23 27.14 20.21
CA LYS A 829 -27.03 27.74 21.28
C LYS A 829 -26.12 28.17 22.43
N ASP A 830 -26.39 29.33 23.00
CA ASP A 830 -25.71 29.87 24.18
C ASP A 830 -24.20 30.16 24.00
N ILE A 831 -23.70 30.16 22.76
CA ILE A 831 -22.32 30.54 22.41
C ILE A 831 -22.38 31.75 21.48
N VAL A 832 -21.74 32.85 21.89
CA VAL A 832 -21.57 34.03 21.02
C VAL A 832 -20.29 33.85 20.22
N ILE A 833 -20.43 33.65 18.91
CA ILE A 833 -19.29 33.60 18.00
C ILE A 833 -18.71 35.02 17.86
N ALA A 834 -17.47 35.18 18.33
CA ALA A 834 -16.71 36.42 18.28
C ALA A 834 -15.24 36.16 17.90
N ASN A 835 -14.49 37.22 17.63
CA ASN A 835 -13.05 37.10 17.36
C ASN A 835 -12.33 36.40 18.54
N GLY A 836 -11.59 35.33 18.25
CA GLY A 836 -10.94 34.46 19.24
C GLY A 836 -11.74 33.22 19.63
N THR A 837 -12.90 32.97 19.02
CA THR A 837 -13.69 31.76 19.29
C THR A 837 -13.02 30.54 18.67
N ILE A 838 -12.83 29.49 19.46
CA ILE A 838 -12.34 28.18 19.02
C ILE A 838 -13.29 27.12 19.58
N LEU A 839 -13.83 26.28 18.70
CA LEU A 839 -14.72 25.17 19.04
C LEU A 839 -14.20 23.89 18.40
N TYR A 840 -14.39 22.78 19.11
CA TYR A 840 -14.00 21.45 18.66
C TYR A 840 -15.23 20.56 18.50
N PHE A 841 -15.21 19.68 17.50
CA PHE A 841 -16.29 18.78 17.15
C PHE A 841 -15.80 17.36 16.96
N ALA A 842 -16.59 16.40 17.39
CA ALA A 842 -16.39 14.98 17.11
C ALA A 842 -17.74 14.27 17.00
N LEU A 843 -17.78 13.15 16.28
CA LEU A 843 -18.98 12.37 16.11
C LEU A 843 -18.74 10.85 16.24
N VAL A 844 -19.84 10.14 16.49
CA VAL A 844 -19.93 8.68 16.45
C VAL A 844 -21.13 8.29 15.60
N ALA A 845 -20.97 7.30 14.72
CA ALA A 845 -22.04 6.74 13.92
C ALA A 845 -22.74 5.60 14.66
N LEU A 846 -24.05 5.46 14.45
CA LEU A 846 -24.85 4.36 15.00
C LEU A 846 -25.56 3.59 13.88
N ASP A 847 -25.42 2.27 13.89
CA ASP A 847 -26.11 1.35 12.97
C ASP A 847 -27.59 1.13 13.36
N LYS A 848 -28.26 0.22 12.65
CA LYS A 848 -29.63 -0.24 12.96
C LYS A 848 -29.73 -1.10 14.23
N VAL A 849 -28.65 -1.77 14.65
CA VAL A 849 -28.54 -2.61 15.87
C VAL A 849 -27.79 -1.85 16.98
N PRO A 850 -28.19 -0.58 17.21
CA PRO A 850 -27.40 0.55 17.75
C PRO A 850 -25.96 0.31 18.26
N GLN A 851 -25.09 -0.35 17.49
CA GLN A 851 -23.65 -0.40 17.71
C GLN A 851 -23.04 0.94 17.33
N LYS A 852 -22.05 1.38 18.10
CA LYS A 852 -21.36 2.65 17.91
C LYS A 852 -20.06 2.44 17.13
N SER A 853 -19.77 3.30 16.16
CA SER A 853 -18.43 3.41 15.57
C SER A 853 -17.38 3.81 16.63
N ASP A 854 -16.10 3.73 16.28
CA ASP A 854 -15.08 4.47 17.02
C ASP A 854 -15.26 5.99 16.81
N LEU A 855 -14.68 6.79 17.71
CA LEU A 855 -14.75 8.24 17.66
C LEU A 855 -14.09 8.78 16.38
N SER A 856 -14.72 9.79 15.77
CA SER A 856 -14.13 10.46 14.61
C SER A 856 -12.81 11.17 14.94
N ASN A 857 -12.12 11.68 13.91
CA ASN A 857 -11.15 12.75 14.13
C ASN A 857 -11.84 13.97 14.78
N ILE A 858 -11.06 14.77 15.51
CA ILE A 858 -11.57 16.02 16.08
C ILE A 858 -11.36 17.15 15.08
N ALA A 859 -12.46 17.78 14.68
CA ALA A 859 -12.45 18.96 13.84
C ALA A 859 -12.40 20.22 14.70
N GLN A 860 -11.62 21.21 14.26
CA GLN A 860 -11.52 22.53 14.91
C GLN A 860 -12.19 23.57 14.00
N ALA A 861 -13.07 24.38 14.56
CA ALA A 861 -13.58 25.59 13.93
C ALA A 861 -13.08 26.81 14.74
N ALA A 862 -12.40 27.74 14.07
CA ALA A 862 -11.85 28.93 14.72
C ALA A 862 -12.21 30.20 13.94
N LEU A 863 -12.56 31.27 14.64
CA LEU A 863 -12.77 32.60 14.07
C LEU A 863 -11.73 33.56 14.67
N LEU A 864 -10.74 33.92 13.87
CA LEU A 864 -9.68 34.86 14.25
C LEU A 864 -9.49 35.90 13.16
N ILE A 865 -9.90 37.13 13.44
CA ILE A 865 -9.67 38.28 12.58
C ILE A 865 -8.40 38.99 13.11
N PRO A 866 -7.27 38.93 12.36
CA PRO A 866 -6.06 39.61 12.78
C PRO A 866 -6.28 41.13 12.82
N PRO A 867 -5.66 41.86 13.77
CA PRO A 867 -5.80 43.30 13.83
C PRO A 867 -5.26 43.93 12.54
N THR A 868 -6.06 44.80 11.90
CA THR A 868 -5.63 45.53 10.71
C THR A 868 -4.37 46.34 11.07
N PRO A 869 -3.26 46.21 10.32
CA PRO A 869 -2.06 47.00 10.60
C PRO A 869 -2.44 48.48 10.55
N ALA A 870 -2.14 49.20 11.63
CA ALA A 870 -2.42 50.63 11.71
C ALA A 870 -1.77 51.33 10.51
N PRO A 871 -2.47 52.25 9.82
CA PRO A 871 -1.90 52.96 8.68
C PRO A 871 -0.61 53.64 9.12
N THR A 872 0.49 53.31 8.43
CA THR A 872 1.79 53.93 8.67
C THR A 872 1.64 55.42 8.44
N THR A 873 1.50 56.20 9.51
CA THR A 873 1.61 57.66 9.45
C THR A 873 3.01 57.97 8.95
N VAL A 874 3.13 58.30 7.67
CA VAL A 874 4.36 58.79 7.07
C VAL A 874 4.67 60.11 7.77
N GLN A 875 5.56 60.07 8.76
CA GLN A 875 6.11 61.26 9.37
C GLN A 875 7.01 61.93 8.32
N PRO A 876 6.78 63.20 7.94
CA PRO A 876 7.66 63.87 6.99
C PRO A 876 9.06 64.04 7.61
N LEU A 877 10.06 63.65 6.83
CA LEU A 877 11.48 63.81 7.13
C LEU A 877 11.80 65.29 7.42
N PRO A 878 12.40 65.66 8.57
CA PRO A 878 12.93 67.00 8.75
C PRO A 878 14.23 67.16 7.97
N ALA A 879 14.31 68.27 7.23
CA ALA A 879 15.48 68.68 6.46
C ALA A 879 16.69 69.00 7.36
N SER A 880 17.87 68.75 6.80
CA SER A 880 19.20 68.99 7.36
C SER A 880 19.43 70.43 7.83
N THR A 881 20.10 70.60 8.97
CA THR A 881 20.89 71.81 9.27
C THR A 881 22.08 71.49 10.17
N THR A 882 23.15 72.25 9.97
CA THR A 882 24.55 71.96 10.29
C THR A 882 25.04 72.68 11.57
N VAL A 883 25.93 72.01 12.33
CA VAL A 883 27.01 72.50 13.24
C VAL A 883 26.63 73.29 14.53
N GLN A 884 27.08 72.83 15.72
CA GLN A 884 28.20 73.42 16.53
C GLN A 884 28.46 72.68 17.88
N LYS A 885 29.73 72.77 18.33
CA LYS A 885 30.46 72.09 19.43
C LYS A 885 30.10 72.49 20.89
N THR A 886 30.02 71.47 21.79
CA THR A 886 30.44 71.30 23.24
C THR A 886 30.18 72.43 24.29
N PRO A 887 30.21 72.20 25.65
CA PRO A 887 30.69 71.05 26.46
C PRO A 887 29.80 70.56 27.64
N ALA A 888 30.30 69.55 28.37
CA ALA A 888 29.73 68.83 29.53
C ALA A 888 29.31 69.69 30.75
N PRO A 889 28.48 69.15 31.68
CA PRO A 889 29.03 68.66 32.96
C PRO A 889 28.32 67.46 33.66
N THR A 890 29.16 66.68 34.34
CA THR A 890 29.07 66.16 35.73
C THR A 890 28.00 65.15 36.20
N THR A 891 28.54 64.04 36.68
CA THR A 891 28.09 62.93 37.55
C THR A 891 27.23 63.26 38.77
N VAL A 892 26.22 62.40 39.04
CA VAL A 892 25.68 62.08 40.37
C VAL A 892 25.28 60.58 40.43
N LEU A 893 25.91 59.82 41.34
CA LEU A 893 25.49 58.50 41.90
C LEU A 893 24.58 58.75 43.12
N PRO A 894 23.69 57.85 43.64
CA PRO A 894 23.94 56.41 43.96
C PRO A 894 22.61 55.54 43.92
N PRO A 895 22.41 54.39 44.63
CA PRO A 895 23.31 53.44 45.28
C PRO A 895 23.14 51.96 44.83
N SER A 896 24.08 51.15 45.32
CA SER A 896 24.31 49.72 45.15
C SER A 896 23.20 48.78 45.63
N SER A 897 22.89 47.78 44.80
CA SER A 897 22.14 46.56 45.11
C SER A 897 22.91 45.62 46.04
N GLY A 898 22.26 45.18 47.13
CA GLY A 898 22.75 44.11 48.00
C GLY A 898 22.74 42.74 47.33
N LYS A 899 23.80 41.96 47.56
CA LYS A 899 23.90 40.56 47.16
C LYS A 899 23.07 39.69 48.12
N LEU A 900 22.21 38.85 47.55
CA LEU A 900 21.55 37.76 48.27
C LEU A 900 22.43 36.50 48.15
N ASP A 901 22.74 35.87 49.28
CA ASP A 901 23.65 34.73 49.39
C ASP A 901 22.94 33.42 49.00
N ILE A 902 23.34 32.84 47.86
CA ILE A 902 22.72 31.68 47.19
C ILE A 902 23.00 30.36 47.95
N THR A 903 23.82 30.40 48.99
CA THR A 903 24.24 29.21 49.75
C THR A 903 23.19 28.69 50.73
N ILE A 904 22.25 29.53 51.19
CA ILE A 904 21.25 29.15 52.21
C ILE A 904 20.02 28.47 51.59
N LEU A 905 19.67 28.77 50.33
CA LEU A 905 18.52 28.17 49.64
C LEU A 905 18.77 26.70 49.25
N ALA A 906 20.02 26.34 48.93
CA ALA A 906 20.39 24.98 48.53
C ALA A 906 20.33 23.98 49.71
N ALA A 907 20.59 24.41 50.94
CA ALA A 907 20.55 23.54 52.13
C ALA A 907 19.12 23.16 52.56
N ILE A 908 18.14 24.03 52.31
CA ILE A 908 16.73 23.80 52.63
C ILE A 908 16.10 22.80 51.64
N ILE A 909 16.51 22.84 50.37
CA ILE A 909 15.99 21.94 49.33
C ILE A 909 16.55 20.51 49.53
N CYS A 910 17.83 20.36 49.88
CA CYS A 910 18.42 19.04 50.12
C CYS A 910 17.83 18.33 51.36
N SER A 911 17.48 19.07 52.41
CA SER A 911 16.87 18.47 53.62
C SER A 911 15.43 18.01 53.39
N ALA A 912 14.65 18.71 52.55
CA ALA A 912 13.30 18.29 52.17
C ALA A 912 13.28 17.00 51.34
N VAL A 913 14.23 16.83 50.41
CA VAL A 913 14.31 15.63 49.54
C VAL A 913 14.66 14.37 50.35
N ILE A 914 15.54 14.48 51.34
CA ILE A 914 15.93 13.35 52.20
C ILE A 914 14.75 12.87 53.06
N ILE A 915 13.92 13.79 53.57
CA ILE A 915 12.73 13.46 54.37
C ILE A 915 11.69 12.74 53.51
N ILE A 916 11.47 13.19 52.26
CA ILE A 916 10.52 12.55 51.33
C ILE A 916 11.00 11.13 50.98
N CYS A 917 12.29 10.93 50.72
CA CYS A 917 12.84 9.59 50.45
C CYS A 917 12.73 8.62 51.64
N LEU A 918 12.87 9.12 52.87
CA LEU A 918 12.65 8.34 54.09
C LEU A 918 11.19 7.94 54.28
N ILE A 919 10.25 8.86 54.04
CA ILE A 919 8.81 8.57 54.11
C ILE A 919 8.44 7.51 53.09
N VAL A 920 8.88 7.63 51.83
CA VAL A 920 8.60 6.64 50.77
C VAL A 920 9.18 5.27 51.13
N SER A 921 10.40 5.21 51.65
CA SER A 921 11.04 3.95 52.04
C SER A 921 10.31 3.26 53.20
N ILE A 922 9.89 4.02 54.22
CA ILE A 922 9.10 3.48 55.35
C ILE A 922 7.74 2.99 54.86
N THR A 923 7.09 3.71 53.95
CA THR A 923 5.78 3.34 53.40
C THR A 923 5.87 2.04 52.59
N VAL A 924 6.92 1.88 51.77
CA VAL A 924 7.20 0.66 51.01
C VAL A 924 7.51 -0.52 51.95
N CYS A 925 8.27 -0.29 53.04
CA CYS A 925 8.58 -1.32 54.05
C CYS A 925 7.32 -1.79 54.80
N ILE A 926 6.40 -0.88 55.14
CA ILE A 926 5.14 -1.24 55.83
C ILE A 926 4.24 -2.06 54.90
N VAL A 927 4.09 -1.66 53.64
CA VAL A 927 3.25 -2.37 52.64
C VAL A 927 3.81 -3.76 52.33
N SER A 928 5.13 -3.92 52.29
CA SER A 928 5.78 -5.21 52.04
C SER A 928 5.77 -6.14 53.26
N CYS A 929 5.81 -5.60 54.48
CA CYS A 929 5.66 -6.39 55.71
C CYS A 929 4.22 -6.89 55.95
N THR A 930 3.19 -6.20 55.43
CA THR A 930 1.78 -6.63 55.58
C THR A 930 1.36 -7.78 54.66
N LYS A 931 2.18 -8.20 53.69
CA LYS A 931 1.83 -9.27 52.73
C LYS A 931 2.40 -10.66 53.05
N LYS A 932 3.01 -10.88 54.22
CA LYS A 932 3.52 -12.20 54.63
C LYS A 932 2.98 -12.67 55.99
N LYS A 933 1.80 -13.31 55.95
CA LYS A 933 1.19 -14.33 56.84
C LYS A 933 -0.31 -14.29 56.51
N THR A 934 -1.05 -15.36 56.22
CA THR A 934 -0.97 -16.79 56.58
C THR A 934 -2.02 -17.48 55.71
N ASN A 935 -1.77 -18.69 55.19
CA ASN A 935 -2.85 -19.66 55.09
C ASN A 935 -2.30 -21.09 55.26
N PRO A 936 -2.81 -21.88 56.22
CA PRO A 936 -2.39 -23.25 56.48
C PRO A 936 -3.24 -24.28 55.72
N GLU A 937 -2.58 -25.39 55.38
CA GLU A 937 -3.03 -26.79 55.39
C GLU A 937 -4.18 -27.34 54.50
N LEU A 938 -3.75 -28.23 53.59
CA LEU A 938 -4.03 -29.69 53.44
C LEU A 938 -5.43 -30.28 53.10
N ARG A 939 -5.33 -31.26 52.17
CA ARG A 939 -6.18 -32.44 51.86
C ARG A 939 -7.51 -32.13 51.16
N LEU A 940 -7.86 -32.76 50.04
CA LEU A 940 -7.64 -34.13 49.56
C LEU A 940 -7.60 -34.15 48.03
#